data_AF-A0A182WDL9-F1
#
_entry.id   AF-A0A182WDL9-F1
#
_cell.length_a   1.000
_cell.length_b   1.000
_cell.length_c   1.000
_cell.angle_alpha   90.00
_cell.angle_beta   90.00
_cell.angle_gamma   90.00
#
_symmetry.space_group_name_H-M   'P 1'
#
loop_
_entity.id
_entity.type
_entity.pdbx_description
1 polymer ?
#
loop_
_entity_poly.entity_id
_entity_poly.type
_entity_poly.pdbx_seq_one_letter_code
_entity_poly.pdbx_strand_id
1 'polypeptide(L)'
;MDTFVENFHTKQDVERMEYRPFGRTGLKVSKVSFGTGTFSQLYGDLDETKAIEAVVFAVKQGINYFDTAPFYGQGRSEEVLGKALRKIPRQAYYVATKVGRYERDYERMFDYSADKTRESVERSLKLLGVDCIDVVQIHDVEFAPNLDIIVEETLPALEALRGEGKLRFIGVSAYPLEVLKEIITKAPGRFDTVLSYCRNTLFDDTLKDYITFFQQNHLGIICASGHGMGLLTNVGPQPWHPADREMKSVCQEAADYCKGKSIELGKLAMHHSIELPGPATFLAGMQTAELVSINLEAYFEGLSTKEAEVLAYLKERVFSKITRTHWEGVELKSYRAAMEAPTNHRTGWEGKNMNPTEWFSEISNELWPGQCFSVKVKQVLHEERSKYQDIKIIQSESHGVVLILDGIIQCTERDEFAYQEMISFLPLCCHPNPQRVLIVGGGDGGVAREVVKHPSVLEVHQVEIDERVVELSKQYLPFMACGFESPKLRLTIGDGFEYMKQHEGAFDVIITDSSDPIGPAESLFRESYFELVKRALKPNGIICSQGGSFWLDAGHVRETLDYCRKHFPRVTYGLAAVPSYPTGQIGFFIASLNPETDFREPSRKFEDTEIDQLGLRYYTTDVHRAAFTLPRFAAKALNP
;
A
#
# COMPACT_ATOMS: atom_id res chain seq x y z
N MET A 1 1.79 29.51 -29.55
CA MET A 1 1.61 28.29 -28.73
C MET A 1 2.93 27.55 -28.80
N ASP A 2 3.81 27.79 -27.83
CA ASP A 2 5.23 27.41 -27.95
C ASP A 2 5.43 25.89 -27.88
N THR A 3 4.43 25.17 -27.35
CA THR A 3 4.38 23.70 -27.29
C THR A 3 3.39 23.07 -28.27
N PHE A 4 2.79 23.84 -29.19
CA PHE A 4 1.93 23.24 -30.23
C PHE A 4 2.78 22.50 -31.26
N VAL A 5 2.28 21.35 -31.70
CA VAL A 5 2.95 20.49 -32.67
C VAL A 5 1.93 20.03 -33.70
N GLU A 6 2.15 20.46 -34.94
CA GLU A 6 1.35 20.07 -36.10
C GLU A 6 1.35 18.54 -36.26
N ASN A 7 0.21 17.97 -36.64
CA ASN A 7 -0.01 16.51 -36.78
C ASN A 7 0.03 15.67 -35.49
N PHE A 8 0.38 16.24 -34.34
CA PHE A 8 0.23 15.59 -33.03
C PHE A 8 -0.95 16.15 -32.24
N HIS A 9 -1.10 17.48 -32.23
CA HIS A 9 -2.20 18.18 -31.57
C HIS A 9 -3.32 18.54 -32.54
N THR A 10 -4.53 18.65 -32.00
CA THR A 10 -5.62 19.41 -32.62
C THR A 10 -5.55 20.85 -32.15
N LYS A 11 -5.55 21.82 -33.06
CA LYS A 11 -5.50 23.25 -32.71
C LYS A 11 -6.65 23.66 -31.77
N GLN A 12 -7.86 23.15 -32.03
CA GLN A 12 -9.04 23.41 -31.21
C GLN A 12 -8.87 22.97 -29.75
N ASP A 13 -8.27 21.80 -29.50
CA ASP A 13 -8.10 21.27 -28.14
C ASP A 13 -7.09 22.11 -27.34
N VAL A 14 -5.97 22.46 -27.97
CA VAL A 14 -4.89 23.26 -27.36
C VAL A 14 -5.34 24.70 -27.12
N GLU A 15 -6.17 25.29 -27.98
CA GLU A 15 -6.69 26.66 -27.85
C GLU A 15 -7.63 26.85 -26.65
N ARG A 16 -8.22 25.76 -26.13
CA ARG A 16 -9.05 25.82 -24.92
C ARG A 16 -8.23 26.08 -23.66
N MET A 17 -6.96 25.70 -23.64
CA MET A 17 -6.08 25.80 -22.48
C MET A 17 -5.45 27.20 -22.37
N GLU A 18 -5.57 27.84 -21.20
CA GLU A 18 -4.80 29.04 -20.89
C GLU A 18 -3.34 28.66 -20.59
N TYR A 19 -2.41 29.32 -21.29
CA TYR A 19 -0.97 29.19 -21.07
C TYR A 19 -0.40 30.43 -20.38
N ARG A 20 0.14 30.26 -19.18
CA ARG A 20 0.60 31.35 -18.32
C ARG A 20 2.13 31.46 -18.32
N PRO A 21 2.70 32.68 -18.27
CA PRO A 21 4.12 32.86 -18.06
C PRO A 21 4.59 32.16 -16.79
N PHE A 22 5.68 31.41 -16.89
CA PHE A 22 6.17 30.61 -15.78
C PHE A 22 7.31 31.34 -15.05
N GLY A 23 6.95 32.40 -14.32
CA GLY A 23 7.91 33.30 -13.68
C GLY A 23 8.86 33.91 -14.71
N ARG A 24 10.15 33.96 -14.36
CA ARG A 24 11.23 34.48 -15.22
C ARG A 24 11.83 33.46 -16.21
N THR A 25 11.29 32.24 -16.29
CA THR A 25 11.85 31.16 -17.13
C THR A 25 11.71 31.42 -18.63
N GLY A 26 10.79 32.30 -19.03
CA GLY A 26 10.38 32.47 -20.43
C GLY A 26 9.51 31.33 -20.97
N LEU A 27 9.25 30.27 -20.18
CA LEU A 27 8.30 29.22 -20.53
C LEU A 27 6.85 29.70 -20.33
N LYS A 28 5.92 29.07 -21.05
CA LYS A 28 4.49 29.21 -20.81
C LYS A 28 3.86 27.86 -20.48
N VAL A 29 3.37 27.71 -19.25
CA VAL A 29 2.80 26.45 -18.75
C VAL A 29 1.28 26.49 -18.80
N SER A 30 0.66 25.34 -19.05
CA SER A 30 -0.80 25.17 -19.01
C SER A 30 -1.34 25.44 -17.60
N LYS A 31 -2.52 26.08 -17.50
CA LYS A 31 -3.15 26.38 -16.20
C LYS A 31 -3.37 25.11 -15.37
N VAL A 32 -3.72 23.99 -16.00
CA VAL A 32 -3.73 22.66 -15.37
C VAL A 32 -2.47 21.90 -15.77
N SER A 33 -1.79 21.28 -14.80
CA SER A 33 -0.61 20.44 -15.03
C SER A 33 -0.73 19.06 -14.42
N PHE A 34 0.13 18.15 -14.88
CA PHE A 34 0.05 16.74 -14.57
C PHE A 34 1.13 16.31 -13.59
N GLY A 35 0.72 15.93 -12.38
CA GLY A 35 1.56 15.30 -11.38
C GLY A 35 1.54 13.79 -11.53
N THR A 36 2.68 13.14 -11.36
CA THR A 36 2.83 11.69 -11.49
C THR A 36 3.07 10.98 -10.15
N GLY A 37 2.82 11.66 -9.02
CA GLY A 37 2.89 11.04 -7.69
C GLY A 37 1.96 9.83 -7.54
N THR A 38 0.82 9.84 -8.24
CA THR A 38 -0.12 8.71 -8.34
C THR A 38 0.41 7.52 -9.14
N PHE A 39 1.54 7.65 -9.84
CA PHE A 39 2.20 6.50 -10.49
C PHE A 39 3.03 5.67 -9.48
N SER A 40 3.13 6.13 -8.23
CA SER A 40 3.68 5.35 -7.14
C SER A 40 2.67 4.35 -6.58
N GLN A 41 3.16 3.33 -5.88
CA GLN A 41 2.31 2.35 -5.19
C GLN A 41 1.53 2.94 -4.00
N LEU A 42 1.76 4.21 -3.64
CA LEU A 42 1.05 4.84 -2.52
C LEU A 42 -0.45 4.97 -2.79
N TYR A 43 -0.88 5.00 -4.05
CA TYR A 43 -2.28 5.21 -4.44
C TYR A 43 -2.96 3.94 -4.98
N GLY A 44 -2.43 2.77 -4.59
CA GLY A 44 -2.87 1.47 -5.05
C GLY A 44 -2.11 0.97 -6.28
N ASP A 45 -2.66 -0.04 -6.94
CA ASP A 45 -2.08 -0.61 -8.14
C ASP A 45 -2.20 0.34 -9.33
N LEU A 46 -1.06 0.56 -10.00
CA LEU A 46 -0.99 1.34 -11.22
C LEU A 46 -1.09 0.42 -12.44
N ASP A 47 -2.15 0.60 -13.22
CA ASP A 47 -2.21 0.13 -14.59
C ASP A 47 -1.32 1.02 -15.47
N GLU A 48 -0.12 0.53 -15.78
CA GLU A 48 0.89 1.27 -16.56
C GLU A 48 0.37 1.67 -17.95
N THR A 49 -0.47 0.84 -18.58
CA THR A 49 -1.00 1.13 -19.92
C THR A 49 -1.93 2.34 -19.87
N LYS A 50 -2.86 2.35 -18.91
CA LYS A 50 -3.77 3.49 -18.70
C LYS A 50 -3.04 4.75 -18.29
N ALA A 51 -1.98 4.65 -17.49
CA ALA A 51 -1.16 5.78 -17.10
C ALA A 51 -0.45 6.42 -18.31
N ILE A 52 0.12 5.60 -19.20
CA ILE A 52 0.74 6.07 -20.44
C ILE A 52 -0.29 6.73 -21.36
N GLU A 53 -1.47 6.12 -21.51
CA GLU A 53 -2.57 6.71 -22.27
C GLU A 53 -3.03 8.06 -21.69
N ALA A 54 -3.12 8.16 -20.37
CA ALA A 54 -3.48 9.40 -19.68
C ALA A 54 -2.49 10.53 -19.97
N VAL A 55 -1.18 10.26 -19.96
CA VAL A 55 -0.15 11.25 -20.28
C VAL A 55 -0.27 11.73 -21.74
N VAL A 56 -0.40 10.80 -22.68
CA VAL A 56 -0.55 11.15 -24.11
C VAL A 56 -1.83 11.96 -24.34
N PHE A 57 -2.93 11.54 -23.70
CA PHE A 57 -4.21 12.24 -23.76
C PHE A 57 -4.10 13.65 -23.17
N ALA A 58 -3.47 13.81 -22.01
CA ALA A 58 -3.25 15.10 -21.36
C ALA A 58 -2.52 16.10 -22.28
N VAL A 59 -1.43 15.67 -22.94
CA VAL A 59 -0.72 16.54 -23.89
C VAL A 59 -1.60 16.94 -25.07
N LYS A 60 -2.35 15.98 -25.63
CA LYS A 60 -3.29 16.29 -26.72
C LYS A 60 -4.38 17.28 -26.32
N GLN A 61 -4.79 17.29 -25.06
CA GLN A 61 -5.75 18.25 -24.49
C GLN A 61 -5.10 19.57 -24.04
N GLY A 62 -3.82 19.78 -24.35
CA GLY A 62 -3.11 21.05 -24.11
C GLY A 62 -2.34 21.13 -22.80
N ILE A 63 -2.32 20.09 -21.96
CA ILE A 63 -1.45 20.07 -20.77
C ILE A 63 0.01 19.93 -21.22
N ASN A 64 0.87 20.88 -20.85
CA ASN A 64 2.26 20.90 -21.31
C ASN A 64 3.30 20.88 -20.19
N TYR A 65 2.90 20.76 -18.92
CA TYR A 65 3.83 20.67 -17.79
C TYR A 65 3.56 19.40 -16.98
N PHE A 66 4.61 18.59 -16.80
CA PHE A 66 4.57 17.31 -16.12
C PHE A 66 5.60 17.29 -15.00
N ASP A 67 5.19 16.86 -13.82
CA ASP A 67 6.05 16.82 -12.64
C ASP A 67 6.09 15.41 -12.04
N THR A 68 7.30 14.95 -11.74
CA THR A 68 7.60 13.64 -11.14
C THR A 68 8.68 13.78 -10.06
N ALA A 69 9.15 12.68 -9.47
CA ALA A 69 10.25 12.67 -8.51
C ALA A 69 10.85 11.26 -8.36
N PRO A 70 12.15 11.16 -8.01
CA PRO A 70 12.76 9.87 -7.64
C PRO A 70 12.06 9.16 -6.48
N PHE A 71 11.56 9.91 -5.49
CA PHE A 71 10.82 9.33 -4.36
C PHE A 71 9.51 8.64 -4.78
N TYR A 72 8.91 9.02 -5.91
CA TYR A 72 7.62 8.48 -6.34
C TYR A 72 7.78 7.06 -6.90
N GLY A 73 7.63 6.08 -5.99
CA GLY A 73 7.88 4.68 -6.29
C GLY A 73 9.34 4.38 -6.59
N GLN A 74 10.28 5.09 -5.93
CA GLN A 74 11.73 4.86 -6.02
C GLN A 74 12.27 4.89 -7.47
N GLY A 75 11.70 5.78 -8.30
CA GLY A 75 12.02 5.97 -9.72
C GLY A 75 11.00 5.36 -10.68
N ARG A 76 10.03 4.56 -10.21
CA ARG A 76 8.97 3.98 -11.06
C ARG A 76 8.16 5.05 -11.78
N SER A 77 7.81 6.14 -11.09
CA SER A 77 7.04 7.23 -11.70
C SER A 77 7.80 7.87 -12.87
N GLU A 78 9.10 8.12 -12.71
CA GLU A 78 9.97 8.66 -13.78
C GLU A 78 10.06 7.68 -14.96
N GLU A 79 10.18 6.38 -14.69
CA GLU A 79 10.23 5.35 -15.73
C GLU A 79 8.93 5.28 -16.55
N VAL A 80 7.78 5.26 -15.88
CA VAL A 80 6.46 5.21 -16.54
C VAL A 80 6.22 6.49 -17.34
N LEU A 81 6.54 7.66 -16.77
CA LEU A 81 6.45 8.92 -17.50
C LEU A 81 7.38 8.89 -18.73
N GLY A 82 8.62 8.43 -18.60
CA GLY A 82 9.56 8.31 -19.72
C GLY A 82 9.09 7.35 -20.83
N LYS A 83 8.39 6.27 -20.48
CA LYS A 83 7.72 5.40 -21.48
C LYS A 83 6.63 6.16 -22.26
N ALA A 84 5.87 7.04 -21.60
CA ALA A 84 4.87 7.86 -22.27
C ALA A 84 5.48 8.97 -23.12
N LEU A 85 6.49 9.69 -22.59
CA LEU A 85 7.14 10.82 -23.26
C LEU A 85 7.81 10.41 -24.58
N ARG A 86 8.31 9.17 -24.70
CA ARG A 86 8.84 8.62 -25.96
C ARG A 86 7.81 8.56 -27.11
N LYS A 87 6.52 8.63 -26.79
CA LYS A 87 5.42 8.66 -27.78
C LYS A 87 4.99 10.09 -28.14
N ILE A 88 5.62 11.10 -27.56
CA ILE A 88 5.22 12.50 -27.64
C ILE A 88 6.38 13.33 -28.20
N PRO A 89 6.15 14.25 -29.15
CA PRO A 89 7.20 15.15 -29.63
C PRO A 89 7.80 15.95 -28.48
N ARG A 90 9.15 15.99 -28.35
CA ARG A 90 9.84 16.65 -27.21
C ARG A 90 9.41 18.10 -26.97
N GLN A 91 9.10 18.83 -28.04
CA GLN A 91 8.67 20.22 -27.99
C GLN A 91 7.23 20.42 -27.46
N ALA A 92 6.44 19.35 -27.34
CA ALA A 92 5.05 19.39 -26.89
C ALA A 92 4.89 19.50 -25.36
N TYR A 93 5.97 19.27 -24.61
CA TYR A 93 5.90 19.21 -23.15
C TYR A 93 7.14 19.80 -22.49
N TYR A 94 6.95 20.20 -21.25
CA TYR A 94 7.98 20.48 -20.26
C TYR A 94 7.92 19.40 -19.18
N VAL A 95 9.09 18.91 -18.79
CA VAL A 95 9.20 17.89 -17.75
C VAL A 95 10.01 18.41 -16.57
N ALA A 96 9.47 18.17 -15.38
CA ALA A 96 10.09 18.46 -14.12
C ALA A 96 10.29 17.20 -13.30
N THR A 97 11.42 17.11 -12.61
CA THR A 97 11.69 16.09 -11.59
C THR A 97 12.29 16.75 -10.36
N LYS A 98 12.74 15.96 -9.38
CA LYS A 98 13.26 16.47 -8.11
C LYS A 98 14.56 15.81 -7.67
N VAL A 99 15.23 16.48 -6.74
CA VAL A 99 16.34 15.97 -5.94
C VAL A 99 16.07 16.23 -4.46
N GLY A 100 16.82 15.61 -3.56
CA GLY A 100 16.74 15.82 -2.12
C GLY A 100 15.99 14.72 -1.37
N ARG A 101 14.98 14.08 -1.98
CA ARG A 101 14.20 12.97 -1.38
C ARG A 101 14.17 11.74 -2.30
N TYR A 102 14.53 10.55 -1.80
CA TYR A 102 14.79 9.36 -2.64
C TYR A 102 14.17 8.06 -2.12
N GLU A 103 14.53 7.61 -0.91
CA GLU A 103 14.14 6.31 -0.38
C GLU A 103 13.06 6.40 0.70
N ARG A 104 12.45 5.27 1.07
CA ARG A 104 11.50 5.19 2.20
C ARG A 104 12.20 4.97 3.54
N ASP A 105 13.41 4.41 3.50
CA ASP A 105 14.29 4.26 4.65
C ASP A 105 14.71 5.64 5.15
N TYR A 106 14.53 5.94 6.44
CA TYR A 106 14.75 7.28 6.97
C TYR A 106 16.20 7.77 6.83
N GLU A 107 17.19 6.88 6.92
CA GLU A 107 18.61 7.24 6.79
C GLU A 107 18.96 7.65 5.37
N ARG A 108 18.29 7.03 4.39
CA ARG A 108 18.51 7.25 2.95
C ARG A 108 17.40 8.06 2.30
N MET A 109 16.44 8.52 3.10
CA MET A 109 15.26 9.23 2.60
C MET A 109 15.65 10.57 2.02
N PHE A 110 16.57 11.29 2.70
CA PHE A 110 17.01 12.62 2.29
C PHE A 110 18.52 12.69 2.16
N ASP A 111 18.96 13.28 1.04
CA ASP A 111 20.37 13.60 0.82
C ASP A 111 20.47 14.82 -0.11
N TYR A 112 20.98 15.91 0.47
CA TYR A 112 21.10 17.21 -0.17
C TYR A 112 22.54 17.53 -0.61
N SER A 113 23.44 16.54 -0.57
CA SER A 113 24.83 16.71 -1.02
C SER A 113 24.92 16.97 -2.52
N ALA A 114 26.00 17.65 -2.95
CA ALA A 114 26.27 17.89 -4.36
C ALA A 114 26.42 16.58 -5.16
N ASP A 115 27.09 15.58 -4.58
CA ASP A 115 27.34 14.28 -5.22
C ASP A 115 26.04 13.54 -5.49
N LYS A 116 25.16 13.42 -4.49
CA LYS A 116 23.88 12.73 -4.67
C LYS A 116 22.95 13.48 -5.61
N THR A 117 22.97 14.82 -5.57
CA THR A 117 22.23 15.67 -6.50
C THR A 117 22.62 15.37 -7.95
N ARG A 118 23.92 15.29 -8.23
CA ARG A 118 24.44 14.95 -9.56
C ARG A 118 24.05 13.54 -9.98
N GLU A 119 24.28 12.54 -9.12
CA GLU A 119 23.90 11.15 -9.37
C GLU A 119 22.40 11.04 -9.71
N SER A 120 21.54 11.71 -8.94
CA SER A 120 20.09 11.67 -9.14
C SER A 120 19.68 12.29 -10.47
N VAL A 121 20.25 13.44 -10.87
CA VAL A 121 19.91 14.08 -12.15
C VAL A 121 20.28 13.19 -13.34
N GLU A 122 21.46 12.54 -13.32
CA GLU A 122 21.85 11.58 -14.36
C GLU A 122 20.87 10.41 -14.44
N ARG A 123 20.47 9.87 -13.28
CA ARG A 123 19.51 8.78 -13.20
C ARG A 123 18.15 9.20 -13.75
N SER A 124 17.66 10.39 -13.40
CA SER A 124 16.39 10.93 -13.87
C SER A 124 16.38 11.14 -15.38
N LEU A 125 17.45 11.69 -15.97
CA LEU A 125 17.61 11.84 -17.42
C LEU A 125 17.43 10.49 -18.14
N LYS A 126 18.07 9.44 -17.60
CA LYS A 126 17.97 8.07 -18.15
C LYS A 126 16.57 7.48 -18.02
N LEU A 127 15.92 7.60 -16.86
CA LEU A 127 14.58 7.04 -16.63
C LEU A 127 13.51 7.75 -17.47
N LEU A 128 13.59 9.08 -17.55
CA LEU A 128 12.70 9.90 -18.37
C LEU A 128 12.99 9.76 -19.87
N GLY A 129 14.19 9.36 -20.24
CA GLY A 129 14.62 9.23 -21.63
C GLY A 129 14.73 10.59 -22.34
N VAL A 130 15.25 11.60 -21.65
CA VAL A 130 15.45 12.96 -22.18
C VAL A 130 16.90 13.40 -21.98
N ASP A 131 17.42 14.20 -22.92
CA ASP A 131 18.79 14.75 -22.82
C ASP A 131 18.88 15.97 -21.88
N CYS A 132 17.74 16.61 -21.61
CA CYS A 132 17.64 17.80 -20.78
C CYS A 132 16.29 17.87 -20.07
N ILE A 133 16.33 18.07 -18.75
CA ILE A 133 15.15 18.29 -17.89
C ILE A 133 14.79 19.78 -17.89
N ASP A 134 13.52 20.15 -18.02
CA ASP A 134 13.15 21.57 -18.05
C ASP A 134 13.26 22.21 -16.66
N VAL A 135 12.82 21.52 -15.61
CA VAL A 135 12.90 22.02 -14.22
C VAL A 135 13.37 20.92 -13.27
N VAL A 136 14.36 21.21 -12.43
CA VAL A 136 14.68 20.34 -11.28
C VAL A 136 14.32 21.07 -10.00
N GLN A 137 13.41 20.49 -9.22
CA GLN A 137 13.01 21.01 -7.92
C GLN A 137 13.86 20.40 -6.81
N ILE A 138 14.27 21.20 -5.83
CA ILE A 138 14.81 20.69 -4.57
C ILE A 138 13.62 20.34 -3.68
N HIS A 139 13.40 19.05 -3.46
CA HIS A 139 12.23 18.48 -2.79
C HIS A 139 12.34 18.65 -1.28
N ASP A 140 11.23 19.02 -0.64
CA ASP A 140 10.98 18.92 0.80
C ASP A 140 12.12 19.48 1.67
N VAL A 141 12.58 20.70 1.36
CA VAL A 141 13.75 21.33 1.98
C VAL A 141 13.64 21.49 3.50
N GLU A 142 12.45 21.41 4.08
CA GLU A 142 12.24 21.39 5.55
C GLU A 142 12.87 20.18 6.24
N PHE A 143 13.17 19.11 5.50
CA PHE A 143 13.83 17.91 6.03
C PHE A 143 15.37 18.01 5.99
N ALA A 144 15.93 19.01 5.31
CA ALA A 144 17.37 19.25 5.33
C ALA A 144 17.88 19.44 6.77
N PRO A 145 19.09 18.97 7.13
CA PRO A 145 19.65 19.17 8.47
C PRO A 145 19.73 20.65 8.86
N ASN A 146 19.97 21.51 7.86
CA ASN A 146 19.82 22.96 7.91
C ASN A 146 19.57 23.46 6.48
N LEU A 147 19.21 24.72 6.30
CA LEU A 147 19.03 25.31 4.97
C LEU A 147 20.36 25.78 4.32
N ASP A 148 21.49 25.72 5.03
CA ASP A 148 22.82 26.04 4.47
C ASP A 148 23.25 25.00 3.44
N ILE A 149 23.04 23.71 3.70
CA ILE A 149 23.38 22.63 2.77
C ILE A 149 22.71 22.81 1.40
N ILE A 150 21.48 23.34 1.35
CA ILE A 150 20.79 23.61 0.08
C ILE A 150 21.54 24.69 -0.73
N VAL A 151 22.01 25.73 -0.05
CA VAL A 151 22.65 26.89 -0.66
C VAL A 151 24.10 26.61 -1.06
N GLU A 152 24.78 25.79 -0.27
CA GLU A 152 26.22 25.51 -0.36
C GLU A 152 26.53 24.25 -1.17
N GLU A 153 25.63 23.25 -1.20
CA GLU A 153 25.84 21.97 -1.89
C GLU A 153 24.86 21.78 -3.06
N THR A 154 23.55 21.67 -2.76
CA THR A 154 22.54 21.29 -3.78
C THR A 154 22.44 22.32 -4.90
N LEU A 155 22.33 23.61 -4.57
CA LEU A 155 22.16 24.68 -5.56
C LEU A 155 23.38 24.79 -6.49
N PRO A 156 24.64 24.88 -6.00
CA PRO A 156 25.81 24.89 -6.88
C PRO A 156 25.89 23.66 -7.80
N ALA A 157 25.53 22.47 -7.31
CA ALA A 157 25.51 21.27 -8.15
C ALA A 157 24.49 21.37 -9.29
N LEU A 158 23.27 21.84 -9.01
CA LEU A 158 22.25 22.07 -10.05
C LEU A 158 22.64 23.19 -11.01
N GLU A 159 23.28 24.26 -10.54
CA GLU A 159 23.79 25.35 -11.38
C GLU A 159 24.90 24.87 -12.33
N ALA A 160 25.78 23.99 -11.85
CA ALA A 160 26.80 23.34 -12.68
C ALA A 160 26.15 22.43 -13.75
N LEU A 161 25.18 21.61 -13.37
CA LEU A 161 24.42 20.76 -14.30
C LEU A 161 23.64 21.57 -15.34
N ARG A 162 23.14 22.75 -14.96
CA ARG A 162 22.56 23.71 -15.90
C ARG A 162 23.60 24.25 -16.89
N GLY A 163 24.80 24.57 -16.41
CA GLY A 163 25.93 24.95 -17.28
C GLY A 163 26.37 23.83 -18.23
N GLU A 164 26.20 22.57 -17.82
CA GLU A 164 26.42 21.37 -18.65
C GLU A 164 25.24 21.09 -19.63
N GLY A 165 24.15 21.84 -19.56
CA GLY A 165 22.98 21.67 -20.43
C GLY A 165 22.02 20.53 -20.02
N LYS A 166 22.21 19.91 -18.85
CA LYS A 166 21.40 18.78 -18.37
C LYS A 166 20.05 19.19 -17.79
N LEU A 167 19.93 20.42 -17.34
CA LEU A 167 18.67 21.02 -16.90
C LEU A 167 18.59 22.50 -17.30
N ARG A 168 17.37 23.06 -17.38
CA ARG A 168 17.18 24.46 -17.77
C ARG A 168 16.93 25.39 -16.59
N PHE A 169 16.08 24.98 -15.65
CA PHE A 169 15.66 25.81 -14.52
C PHE A 169 15.71 25.04 -13.20
N ILE A 170 15.90 25.80 -12.12
CA ILE A 170 16.01 25.25 -10.76
C ILE A 170 14.86 25.79 -9.94
N GLY A 171 14.20 24.95 -9.16
CA GLY A 171 13.22 25.43 -8.20
C GLY A 171 13.27 24.70 -6.88
N VAL A 172 12.29 24.99 -6.03
CA VAL A 172 12.24 24.49 -4.65
C VAL A 172 10.82 24.12 -4.27
N SER A 173 10.67 23.08 -3.47
CA SER A 173 9.39 22.71 -2.86
C SER A 173 9.53 22.44 -1.36
N ALA A 174 8.46 22.72 -0.63
CA ALA A 174 8.32 22.42 0.79
C ALA A 174 6.85 22.39 1.15
N TYR A 175 6.49 21.71 2.24
CA TYR A 175 5.16 21.83 2.82
C TYR A 175 4.95 23.15 3.60
N PRO A 176 5.88 23.58 4.48
CA PRO A 176 5.74 24.83 5.22
C PRO A 176 6.03 26.03 4.29
N LEU A 177 5.06 26.93 4.17
CA LEU A 177 5.22 28.14 3.34
C LEU A 177 6.32 29.07 3.86
N GLU A 178 6.51 29.14 5.18
CA GLU A 178 7.56 29.97 5.76
C GLU A 178 8.96 29.44 5.43
N VAL A 179 9.15 28.11 5.36
CA VAL A 179 10.42 27.50 4.95
C VAL A 179 10.74 27.86 3.50
N LEU A 180 9.75 27.87 2.60
CA LEU A 180 9.93 28.34 1.22
C LEU A 180 10.39 29.80 1.19
N LYS A 181 9.74 30.67 1.96
CA LYS A 181 10.09 32.08 2.05
C LYS A 181 11.51 32.28 2.59
N GLU A 182 11.90 31.52 3.60
CA GLU A 182 13.22 31.55 4.22
C GLU A 182 14.32 31.17 3.21
N ILE A 183 14.20 30.01 2.55
CA ILE A 183 15.23 29.54 1.61
C ILE A 183 15.34 30.46 0.38
N ILE A 184 14.22 30.99 -0.13
CA ILE A 184 14.21 31.95 -1.25
C ILE A 184 14.92 33.24 -0.85
N THR A 185 14.68 33.74 0.37
CA THR A 185 15.33 34.95 0.90
C THR A 185 16.84 34.73 1.09
N LYS A 186 17.23 33.52 1.47
CA LYS A 186 18.62 33.13 1.73
C LYS A 186 19.45 32.93 0.45
N ALA A 187 18.80 32.63 -0.68
CA ALA A 187 19.42 32.46 -1.98
C ALA A 187 18.74 33.33 -3.06
N PRO A 188 18.79 34.67 -2.91
CA PRO A 188 18.01 35.58 -3.73
C PRO A 188 18.38 35.43 -5.21
N GLY A 189 17.35 35.23 -6.04
CA GLY A 189 17.52 35.12 -7.49
C GLY A 189 18.17 33.82 -7.97
N ARG A 190 18.36 32.79 -7.12
CA ARG A 190 18.91 31.48 -7.53
C ARG A 190 17.85 30.43 -7.88
N PHE A 191 16.58 30.68 -7.55
CA PHE A 191 15.43 29.84 -7.91
C PHE A 191 14.60 30.50 -9.02
N ASP A 192 14.05 29.67 -9.90
CA ASP A 192 13.18 30.06 -11.01
C ASP A 192 11.72 29.68 -10.75
N THR A 193 11.48 28.62 -9.98
CA THR A 193 10.15 28.12 -9.65
C THR A 193 10.01 27.79 -8.16
N VAL A 194 8.79 27.86 -7.65
CA VAL A 194 8.42 27.44 -6.29
C VAL A 194 7.18 26.56 -6.35
N LEU A 195 7.24 25.40 -5.71
CA LEU A 195 6.11 24.47 -5.61
C LEU A 195 5.64 24.39 -4.16
N SER A 196 4.39 24.77 -3.94
CA SER A 196 3.68 24.51 -2.70
C SER A 196 2.59 23.48 -2.95
N TYR A 197 2.41 22.54 -2.02
CA TYR A 197 1.41 21.48 -2.14
C TYR A 197 0.46 21.45 -0.94
N CYS A 198 -0.82 21.18 -1.20
CA CYS A 198 -1.88 21.10 -0.18
C CYS A 198 -2.13 22.39 0.64
N ARG A 199 -1.65 23.55 0.19
CA ARG A 199 -1.84 24.87 0.84
C ARG A 199 -2.91 25.75 0.18
N ASN A 200 -3.69 25.15 -0.72
CA ASN A 200 -4.85 25.73 -1.40
C ASN A 200 -5.85 24.61 -1.74
N THR A 201 -6.56 24.14 -0.71
CA THR A 201 -7.56 23.07 -0.74
C THR A 201 -8.92 23.62 -0.30
N LEU A 202 -9.96 22.78 -0.27
CA LEU A 202 -11.31 23.20 0.16
C LEU A 202 -11.39 23.72 1.60
N PHE A 203 -10.38 23.48 2.41
CA PHE A 203 -10.32 23.86 3.82
C PHE A 203 -9.03 24.60 4.21
N ASP A 204 -8.12 24.90 3.26
CA ASP A 204 -6.90 25.65 3.51
C ASP A 204 -6.61 26.61 2.35
N ASP A 205 -6.47 27.91 2.61
CA ASP A 205 -6.14 28.94 1.62
C ASP A 205 -4.85 29.71 1.94
N THR A 206 -4.00 29.15 2.82
CA THR A 206 -2.83 29.85 3.38
C THR A 206 -1.78 30.22 2.32
N LEU A 207 -1.73 29.54 1.18
CA LEU A 207 -0.86 29.91 0.06
C LEU A 207 -1.07 31.35 -0.40
N LYS A 208 -2.31 31.87 -0.31
CA LYS A 208 -2.70 33.21 -0.75
C LYS A 208 -1.81 34.31 -0.16
N ASP A 209 -1.42 34.16 1.11
CA ASP A 209 -0.63 35.16 1.82
C ASP A 209 0.84 35.23 1.34
N TYR A 210 1.31 34.20 0.61
CA TYR A 210 2.68 34.10 0.11
C TYR A 210 2.81 34.40 -1.39
N ILE A 211 1.71 34.50 -2.13
CA ILE A 211 1.72 34.71 -3.59
C ILE A 211 2.47 35.98 -3.97
N THR A 212 2.18 37.09 -3.30
CA THR A 212 2.82 38.38 -3.56
C THR A 212 4.34 38.29 -3.38
N PHE A 213 4.80 37.60 -2.32
CA PHE A 213 6.22 37.40 -2.07
C PHE A 213 6.88 36.59 -3.20
N PHE A 214 6.27 35.49 -3.64
CA PHE A 214 6.81 34.67 -4.73
C PHE A 214 6.84 35.42 -6.07
N GLN A 215 5.81 36.23 -6.36
CA GLN A 215 5.74 37.06 -7.56
C GLN A 215 6.78 38.18 -7.57
N GLN A 216 7.01 38.83 -6.43
CA GLN A 216 8.07 39.85 -6.27
C GLN A 216 9.47 39.27 -6.48
N ASN A 217 9.66 37.98 -6.20
CA ASN A 217 10.89 37.23 -6.51
C ASN A 217 10.90 36.64 -7.95
N HIS A 218 9.91 36.98 -8.77
CA HIS A 218 9.78 36.55 -10.17
C HIS A 218 9.74 35.02 -10.37
N LEU A 219 9.20 34.28 -9.40
CA LEU A 219 9.14 32.82 -9.42
C LEU A 219 7.92 32.30 -10.19
N GLY A 220 8.10 31.19 -10.90
CA GLY A 220 6.99 30.39 -11.41
C GLY A 220 6.33 29.62 -10.27
N ILE A 221 5.13 30.04 -9.86
CA ILE A 221 4.41 29.43 -8.74
C ILE A 221 3.62 28.21 -9.24
N ILE A 222 3.89 27.04 -8.66
CA ILE A 222 3.14 25.80 -8.86
C ILE A 222 2.29 25.55 -7.61
N CYS A 223 0.97 25.51 -7.80
CA CYS A 223 0.02 25.14 -6.76
C CYS A 223 -0.34 23.66 -6.92
N ALA A 224 0.23 22.79 -6.10
CA ALA A 224 0.09 21.36 -6.24
C ALA A 224 -0.93 20.76 -5.27
N SER A 225 -1.51 19.63 -5.67
CA SER A 225 -2.32 18.78 -4.80
C SER A 225 -3.50 19.50 -4.15
N GLY A 226 -4.28 20.24 -4.94
CA GLY A 226 -5.56 20.83 -4.49
C GLY A 226 -6.57 19.78 -3.98
N HIS A 227 -6.33 18.51 -4.33
CA HIS A 227 -7.04 17.33 -3.84
C HIS A 227 -6.62 16.87 -2.43
N GLY A 228 -5.67 17.56 -1.79
CA GLY A 228 -5.18 17.20 -0.46
C GLY A 228 -4.55 15.81 -0.42
N MET A 229 -3.73 15.46 -1.42
CA MET A 229 -3.07 14.14 -1.51
C MET A 229 -4.03 12.94 -1.40
N GLY A 230 -5.27 13.09 -1.87
CA GLY A 230 -6.28 12.03 -1.88
C GLY A 230 -7.43 12.26 -0.89
N LEU A 231 -7.27 13.18 0.07
CA LEU A 231 -8.32 13.54 1.03
C LEU A 231 -9.62 13.98 0.35
N LEU A 232 -9.50 14.77 -0.72
CA LEU A 232 -10.63 15.36 -1.44
C LEU A 232 -10.92 14.59 -2.74
N THR A 233 -11.04 13.27 -2.64
CA THR A 233 -11.44 12.38 -3.73
C THR A 233 -12.57 11.48 -3.28
N ASN A 234 -13.34 10.94 -4.22
CA ASN A 234 -14.37 9.96 -3.85
C ASN A 234 -13.78 8.68 -3.24
N VAL A 235 -12.52 8.32 -3.50
CA VAL A 235 -11.89 7.17 -2.80
C VAL A 235 -11.80 7.43 -1.29
N GLY A 236 -11.63 8.70 -0.90
CA GLY A 236 -11.48 9.12 0.48
C GLY A 236 -10.03 9.12 0.95
N PRO A 237 -9.80 9.48 2.24
CA PRO A 237 -8.48 9.57 2.83
C PRO A 237 -7.67 8.28 2.70
N GLN A 238 -6.42 8.41 2.28
CA GLN A 238 -5.50 7.28 2.22
C GLN A 238 -5.01 6.91 3.64
N PRO A 239 -4.79 5.61 3.95
CA PRO A 239 -4.33 5.18 5.28
C PRO A 239 -3.04 5.89 5.72
N TRP A 240 -2.05 5.98 4.84
CA TRP A 240 -0.74 6.61 5.05
C TRP A 240 -0.78 8.14 5.17
N HIS A 241 -1.91 8.79 4.90
CA HIS A 241 -1.97 10.25 4.83
C HIS A 241 -1.63 10.89 6.19
N PRO A 242 -0.81 11.96 6.27
CA PRO A 242 -0.33 12.56 7.53
C PRO A 242 -1.37 13.38 8.30
N ALA A 243 -2.55 13.60 7.72
CA ALA A 243 -3.67 14.25 8.38
C ALA A 243 -4.13 13.48 9.63
N ASP A 244 -4.61 14.21 10.63
CA ASP A 244 -5.16 13.60 11.84
C ASP A 244 -6.51 12.90 11.59
N ARG A 245 -6.98 12.17 12.61
CA ARG A 245 -8.22 11.40 12.53
C ARG A 245 -9.46 12.27 12.30
N GLU A 246 -9.47 13.49 12.83
CA GLU A 246 -10.60 14.41 12.67
C GLU A 246 -10.72 14.85 11.21
N MET A 247 -9.62 15.35 10.63
CA MET A 247 -9.58 15.75 9.21
C MET A 247 -9.90 14.58 8.29
N LYS A 248 -9.33 13.38 8.53
CA LYS A 248 -9.64 12.18 7.75
C LYS A 248 -11.14 11.85 7.83
N SER A 249 -11.73 11.85 9.02
CA SER A 249 -13.16 11.58 9.21
C SER A 249 -14.06 12.56 8.45
N VAL A 250 -13.74 13.87 8.52
CA VAL A 250 -14.51 14.90 7.80
C VAL A 250 -14.37 14.75 6.28
N CYS A 251 -13.18 14.43 5.78
CA CYS A 251 -12.97 14.20 4.35
C CYS A 251 -13.68 12.92 3.87
N GLN A 252 -13.75 11.88 4.70
CA GLN A 252 -14.53 10.68 4.41
C GLN A 252 -16.03 11.00 4.32
N GLU A 253 -16.56 11.80 5.26
CA GLU A 253 -17.95 12.26 5.22
C GLU A 253 -18.26 13.03 3.92
N ALA A 254 -17.36 13.92 3.49
CA ALA A 254 -17.50 14.65 2.23
C ALA A 254 -17.52 13.71 1.02
N ALA A 255 -16.63 12.72 0.97
CA ALA A 255 -16.56 11.73 -0.10
C ALA A 255 -17.86 10.90 -0.17
N ASP A 256 -18.36 10.43 0.96
CA ASP A 256 -19.59 9.63 1.01
C ASP A 256 -20.83 10.46 0.64
N TYR A 257 -20.87 11.74 1.03
CA TYR A 257 -21.91 12.67 0.61
C TYR A 257 -21.91 12.88 -0.92
N CYS A 258 -20.74 13.13 -1.50
CA CYS A 258 -20.57 13.30 -2.95
C CYS A 258 -20.97 12.03 -3.72
N LYS A 259 -20.54 10.84 -3.28
CA LYS A 259 -20.97 9.55 -3.84
C LYS A 259 -22.48 9.39 -3.82
N GLY A 260 -23.12 9.68 -2.69
CA GLY A 260 -24.58 9.61 -2.53
C GLY A 260 -25.35 10.57 -3.44
N LYS A 261 -24.67 11.59 -3.99
CA LYS A 261 -25.23 12.54 -4.97
C LYS A 261 -24.75 12.27 -6.40
N SER A 262 -23.93 11.24 -6.62
CA SER A 262 -23.28 10.94 -7.90
C SER A 262 -22.47 12.13 -8.43
N ILE A 263 -21.67 12.73 -7.55
CA ILE A 263 -20.77 13.86 -7.87
C ILE A 263 -19.34 13.44 -7.54
N GLU A 264 -18.38 13.87 -8.35
CA GLU A 264 -16.97 13.64 -8.09
C GLU A 264 -16.39 14.73 -7.18
N LEU A 265 -16.02 14.37 -5.94
CA LEU A 265 -15.42 15.30 -4.99
C LEU A 265 -14.12 15.91 -5.54
N GLY A 266 -13.33 15.12 -6.30
CA GLY A 266 -12.11 15.62 -6.92
C GLY A 266 -12.37 16.78 -7.88
N LYS A 267 -13.45 16.74 -8.66
CA LYS A 267 -13.85 17.85 -9.55
C LYS A 267 -14.12 19.14 -8.77
N LEU A 268 -14.81 19.04 -7.64
CA LEU A 268 -15.09 20.19 -6.77
C LEU A 268 -13.80 20.77 -6.17
N ALA A 269 -12.89 19.90 -5.74
CA ALA A 269 -11.59 20.29 -5.19
C ALA A 269 -10.72 20.98 -6.25
N MET A 270 -10.65 20.42 -7.46
CA MET A 270 -9.94 21.01 -8.58
C MET A 270 -10.52 22.37 -8.96
N HIS A 271 -11.84 22.46 -9.12
CA HIS A 271 -12.52 23.72 -9.43
C HIS A 271 -12.22 24.79 -8.38
N HIS A 272 -12.24 24.45 -7.09
CA HIS A 272 -11.90 25.43 -6.05
C HIS A 272 -10.43 25.88 -6.14
N SER A 273 -9.51 24.94 -6.35
CA SER A 273 -8.08 25.22 -6.32
C SER A 273 -7.68 26.18 -7.46
N ILE A 274 -8.16 25.95 -8.68
CA ILE A 274 -7.80 26.72 -9.88
C ILE A 274 -8.27 28.18 -9.91
N GLU A 275 -9.18 28.55 -9.00
CA GLU A 275 -9.68 29.92 -8.84
C GLU A 275 -8.69 30.83 -8.10
N LEU A 276 -7.66 30.27 -7.45
CA LEU A 276 -6.64 31.07 -6.79
C LEU A 276 -5.85 31.91 -7.82
N PRO A 277 -5.85 33.25 -7.75
CA PRO A 277 -5.07 34.07 -8.67
C PRO A 277 -3.59 34.03 -8.29
N GLY A 278 -2.69 34.01 -9.28
CA GLY A 278 -1.25 34.11 -9.06
C GLY A 278 -0.43 32.89 -9.48
N PRO A 279 -0.82 31.64 -9.13
CA PRO A 279 -0.15 30.45 -9.62
C PRO A 279 -0.13 30.36 -11.15
N ALA A 280 1.03 29.98 -11.69
CA ALA A 280 1.21 29.74 -13.11
C ALA A 280 0.51 28.44 -13.53
N THR A 281 0.49 27.44 -12.66
CA THR A 281 -0.18 26.16 -12.92
C THR A 281 -0.69 25.48 -11.65
N PHE A 282 -1.71 24.64 -11.82
CA PHE A 282 -2.33 23.81 -10.80
C PHE A 282 -2.04 22.34 -11.09
N LEU A 283 -1.19 21.74 -10.25
CA LEU A 283 -0.63 20.41 -10.47
C LEU A 283 -1.48 19.35 -9.77
N ALA A 284 -2.06 18.43 -10.54
CA ALA A 284 -2.92 17.36 -10.03
C ALA A 284 -2.42 15.96 -10.45
N GLY A 285 -2.55 14.99 -9.55
CA GLY A 285 -2.25 13.58 -9.84
C GLY A 285 -3.36 12.93 -10.64
N MET A 286 -3.05 12.36 -11.81
CA MET A 286 -4.05 11.78 -12.72
C MET A 286 -3.54 10.45 -13.29
N GLN A 287 -4.06 9.31 -12.84
CA GLN A 287 -3.56 8.00 -13.28
C GLN A 287 -4.31 7.39 -14.48
N THR A 288 -5.41 8.01 -14.91
CA THR A 288 -6.22 7.56 -16.04
C THR A 288 -6.67 8.75 -16.89
N ALA A 289 -7.02 8.49 -18.16
CA ALA A 289 -7.58 9.52 -19.04
C ALA A 289 -8.91 10.09 -18.51
N GLU A 290 -9.70 9.29 -17.80
CA GLU A 290 -10.92 9.74 -17.12
C GLU A 290 -10.63 10.80 -16.06
N LEU A 291 -9.60 10.60 -15.22
CA LEU A 291 -9.19 11.61 -14.23
C LEU A 291 -8.64 12.87 -14.90
N VAL A 292 -7.99 12.74 -16.07
CA VAL A 292 -7.60 13.90 -16.87
C VAL A 292 -8.83 14.67 -17.34
N SER A 293 -9.84 14.00 -17.88
CA SER A 293 -11.09 14.62 -18.32
C SER A 293 -11.81 15.32 -17.17
N ILE A 294 -11.97 14.66 -16.02
CA ILE A 294 -12.64 15.24 -14.84
C ILE A 294 -11.98 16.56 -14.40
N ASN A 295 -10.65 16.58 -14.32
CA ASN A 295 -9.92 17.78 -13.92
C ASN A 295 -9.96 18.89 -14.98
N LEU A 296 -9.97 18.53 -16.26
CA LEU A 296 -10.11 19.49 -17.35
C LEU A 296 -11.53 20.05 -17.46
N GLU A 297 -12.56 19.25 -17.22
CA GLU A 297 -13.96 19.71 -17.15
C GLU A 297 -14.14 20.72 -16.01
N ALA A 298 -13.56 20.46 -14.83
CA ALA A 298 -13.57 21.40 -13.71
C ALA A 298 -13.05 22.79 -14.11
N TYR A 299 -12.10 22.85 -15.05
CA TYR A 299 -11.52 24.07 -15.57
C TYR A 299 -12.30 24.66 -16.76
N PHE A 300 -12.60 23.86 -17.77
CA PHE A 300 -13.22 24.35 -19.01
C PHE A 300 -14.70 24.68 -18.85
N GLU A 301 -15.42 23.89 -18.04
CA GLU A 301 -16.88 23.95 -17.92
C GLU A 301 -17.31 24.47 -16.55
N GLY A 302 -16.42 24.43 -15.56
CA GLY A 302 -16.73 24.81 -14.18
C GLY A 302 -17.62 23.79 -13.50
N LEU A 303 -18.52 24.26 -12.65
CA LEU A 303 -19.49 23.43 -11.93
C LEU A 303 -20.89 23.64 -12.48
N SER A 304 -21.63 22.54 -12.62
CA SER A 304 -23.08 22.57 -12.76
C SER A 304 -23.75 23.15 -11.51
N THR A 305 -25.01 23.57 -11.62
CA THR A 305 -25.79 24.09 -10.48
C THR A 305 -25.80 23.10 -9.30
N LYS A 306 -25.99 21.81 -9.57
CA LYS A 306 -26.00 20.76 -8.54
C LYS A 306 -24.64 20.60 -7.87
N GLU A 307 -23.55 20.62 -8.64
CA GLU A 307 -22.19 20.57 -8.10
C GLU A 307 -21.86 21.79 -7.25
N ALA A 308 -22.28 22.98 -7.68
CA ALA A 308 -22.11 24.23 -6.93
C ALA A 308 -22.87 24.23 -5.60
N GLU A 309 -24.12 23.74 -5.58
CA GLU A 309 -24.92 23.56 -4.37
C GLU A 309 -24.26 22.58 -3.39
N VAL A 310 -23.74 21.45 -3.89
CA VAL A 310 -23.01 20.48 -3.06
C VAL A 310 -21.72 21.08 -2.51
N LEU A 311 -20.95 21.79 -3.33
CA LEU A 311 -19.74 22.47 -2.87
C LEU A 311 -20.05 23.47 -1.75
N ALA A 312 -21.12 24.27 -1.88
CA ALA A 312 -21.56 25.19 -0.83
C ALA A 312 -21.93 24.45 0.46
N TYR A 313 -22.70 23.37 0.35
CA TYR A 313 -23.05 22.53 1.50
C TYR A 313 -21.81 21.96 2.20
N LEU A 314 -20.86 21.41 1.44
CA LEU A 314 -19.64 20.82 2.00
C LEU A 314 -18.83 21.88 2.75
N LYS A 315 -18.65 23.08 2.18
CA LYS A 315 -17.95 24.19 2.84
C LYS A 315 -18.62 24.62 4.14
N GLU A 316 -19.94 24.80 4.13
CA GLU A 316 -20.67 25.32 5.27
C GLU A 316 -20.89 24.29 6.40
N ARG A 317 -21.07 23.01 6.05
CA ARG A 317 -21.59 21.99 6.98
C ARG A 317 -20.63 20.84 7.26
N VAL A 318 -19.70 20.56 6.36
CA VAL A 318 -18.77 19.43 6.48
C VAL A 318 -17.39 19.95 6.84
N PHE A 319 -16.76 20.73 5.95
CA PHE A 319 -15.40 21.25 6.17
C PHE A 319 -15.31 22.31 7.27
N SER A 320 -16.42 22.96 7.64
CA SER A 320 -16.48 23.84 8.83
C SER A 320 -16.20 23.11 10.15
N LYS A 321 -16.23 21.77 10.15
CA LYS A 321 -15.85 20.93 11.30
C LYS A 321 -14.33 20.82 11.46
N ILE A 322 -13.54 21.11 10.43
CA ILE A 322 -12.08 21.03 10.48
C ILE A 322 -11.55 22.20 11.29
N THR A 323 -10.91 21.88 12.43
CA THR A 323 -10.28 22.89 13.30
C THR A 323 -8.83 23.18 12.92
N ARG A 324 -8.13 22.20 12.34
CA ARG A 324 -6.75 22.31 11.86
C ARG A 324 -6.73 22.09 10.35
N THR A 325 -6.38 23.12 9.57
CA THR A 325 -6.51 23.09 8.10
C THR A 325 -5.35 22.44 7.36
N HIS A 326 -4.22 22.25 8.04
CA HIS A 326 -3.00 21.66 7.50
C HIS A 326 -2.24 20.81 8.54
N TRP A 327 -1.40 19.88 8.11
CA TRP A 327 -0.64 18.95 8.96
C TRP A 327 0.84 19.33 9.07
N GLU A 328 1.12 20.63 9.08
CA GLU A 328 2.50 21.14 9.11
C GLU A 328 3.25 20.62 10.34
N GLY A 329 4.48 20.17 10.11
CA GLY A 329 5.35 19.62 11.14
C GLY A 329 5.03 18.20 11.60
N VAL A 330 3.96 17.54 11.11
CA VAL A 330 3.66 16.15 11.48
C VAL A 330 4.73 15.21 10.93
N GLU A 331 4.94 15.20 9.61
CA GLU A 331 5.94 14.34 8.97
C GLU A 331 7.36 14.68 9.42
N LEU A 332 7.69 15.97 9.55
CA LEU A 332 9.02 16.40 10.00
C LEU A 332 9.32 15.91 11.42
N LYS A 333 8.35 15.98 12.35
CA LYS A 333 8.53 15.43 13.70
C LYS A 333 8.76 13.93 13.67
N SER A 334 7.97 13.19 12.88
CA SER A 334 8.15 11.74 12.71
C SER A 334 9.52 11.40 12.15
N TYR A 335 9.98 12.14 11.14
CA TYR A 335 11.30 11.98 10.54
C TYR A 335 12.44 12.24 11.54
N ARG A 336 12.41 13.38 12.25
CA ARG A 336 13.45 13.73 13.24
C ARG A 336 13.51 12.69 14.36
N ALA A 337 12.35 12.26 14.86
CA ALA A 337 12.28 11.21 15.85
C ALA A 337 12.91 9.88 15.36
N ALA A 338 12.70 9.52 14.09
CA ALA A 338 13.31 8.33 13.50
C ALA A 338 14.83 8.47 13.32
N MET A 339 15.33 9.64 12.92
CA MET A 339 16.76 9.90 12.75
C MET A 339 17.53 9.92 14.09
N GLU A 340 16.88 10.39 15.16
CA GLU A 340 17.44 10.41 16.52
C GLU A 340 17.41 9.04 17.21
N ALA A 341 16.62 8.09 16.71
CA ALA A 341 16.58 6.73 17.24
C ALA A 341 17.92 6.01 17.02
N PRO A 342 18.38 5.13 17.94
CA PRO A 342 19.56 4.29 17.73
C PRO A 342 19.43 3.47 16.43
N THR A 343 20.55 3.18 15.76
CA THR A 343 20.62 2.57 14.41
C THR A 343 19.78 1.30 14.20
N ASN A 344 19.41 0.59 15.28
CA ASN A 344 18.58 -0.62 15.24
C ASN A 344 17.07 -0.35 15.08
N HIS A 345 16.65 0.90 14.83
CA HIS A 345 15.24 1.34 14.77
C HIS A 345 14.85 2.13 13.50
N ARG A 346 15.68 2.11 12.45
CA ARG A 346 15.62 3.14 11.38
C ARG A 346 14.96 2.72 10.05
N THR A 347 14.24 1.60 10.02
CA THR A 347 13.35 1.24 8.91
C THR A 347 11.94 1.76 9.17
N GLY A 348 11.40 2.58 8.25
CA GLY A 348 10.12 3.24 8.42
C GLY A 348 8.94 2.28 8.54
N TRP A 349 8.38 2.18 9.75
CA TRP A 349 7.02 1.71 10.00
C TRP A 349 6.50 2.26 11.35
N GLU A 350 5.24 2.65 11.40
CA GLU A 350 4.58 3.25 12.57
C GLU A 350 4.21 2.19 13.62
N GLY A 351 5.00 2.09 14.68
CA GLY A 351 4.64 1.44 15.94
C GLY A 351 5.32 2.16 17.11
N LYS A 352 4.55 2.78 18.01
CA LYS A 352 5.05 3.57 19.14
C LYS A 352 5.88 2.75 20.15
N ASN A 353 6.94 3.39 20.65
CA ASN A 353 7.60 3.25 21.97
C ASN A 353 7.97 1.84 22.47
N MET A 354 9.27 1.52 22.51
CA MET A 354 10.10 1.25 23.71
C MET A 354 11.48 0.65 23.30
N ASN A 355 12.50 0.73 24.17
CA ASN A 355 13.91 0.36 23.92
C ASN A 355 14.12 -0.98 23.13
N PRO A 356 14.84 -0.99 21.96
CA PRO A 356 14.82 -2.08 20.98
C PRO A 356 15.67 -3.31 21.24
N THR A 357 16.63 -3.29 22.16
CA THR A 357 17.58 -4.42 22.22
C THR A 357 17.03 -5.63 22.96
N GLU A 358 15.77 -5.60 23.42
CA GLU A 358 15.21 -6.69 24.22
C GLU A 358 13.89 -7.29 23.69
N TRP A 359 12.97 -6.57 23.05
CA TRP A 359 11.63 -7.11 22.72
C TRP A 359 11.22 -6.84 21.28
N PHE A 360 10.62 -7.84 20.63
CA PHE A 360 9.90 -7.71 19.38
C PHE A 360 8.41 -7.54 19.70
N SER A 361 7.79 -6.49 19.17
CA SER A 361 6.38 -6.19 19.37
C SER A 361 5.64 -6.28 18.03
N GLU A 362 4.70 -7.21 17.94
CA GLU A 362 3.78 -7.34 16.81
C GLU A 362 2.70 -6.27 16.93
N ILE A 363 2.84 -5.21 16.14
CA ILE A 363 1.88 -4.11 16.10
C ILE A 363 1.15 -4.21 14.75
N SER A 364 -0.13 -3.86 14.71
CA SER A 364 -0.83 -3.55 13.46
C SER A 364 -1.88 -2.50 13.73
N ASN A 365 -1.72 -1.31 13.14
CA ASN A 365 -2.70 -0.24 13.27
C ASN A 365 -3.96 -0.50 12.42
N GLU A 366 -3.90 -1.46 11.50
CA GLU A 366 -4.98 -1.81 10.58
C GLU A 366 -5.79 -3.00 11.11
N LEU A 367 -5.12 -4.10 11.46
CA LEU A 367 -5.79 -5.37 11.81
C LEU A 367 -6.15 -5.49 13.29
N TRP A 368 -5.35 -4.93 14.20
CA TRP A 368 -5.60 -4.97 15.65
C TRP A 368 -5.18 -3.67 16.34
N PRO A 369 -5.83 -2.54 16.02
CA PRO A 369 -5.43 -1.23 16.52
C PRO A 369 -5.50 -1.15 18.05
N GLY A 370 -4.42 -0.63 18.65
CA GLY A 370 -4.36 -0.35 20.09
C GLY A 370 -3.98 -1.55 20.97
N GLN A 371 -3.65 -2.69 20.37
CA GLN A 371 -3.10 -3.85 21.07
C GLN A 371 -1.83 -4.37 20.37
N CYS A 372 -0.97 -5.08 21.10
CA CYS A 372 0.19 -5.78 20.56
C CYS A 372 0.55 -6.97 21.45
N PHE A 373 1.14 -8.00 20.85
CA PHE A 373 1.84 -9.07 21.56
C PHE A 373 3.35 -8.80 21.46
N SER A 374 4.11 -9.15 22.50
CA SER A 374 5.56 -8.93 22.47
C SER A 374 6.33 -10.13 23.02
N VAL A 375 7.41 -10.49 22.33
CA VAL A 375 8.35 -11.55 22.72
C VAL A 375 9.73 -10.98 22.97
N LYS A 376 10.38 -11.42 24.05
CA LYS A 376 11.74 -10.98 24.37
C LYS A 376 12.72 -11.65 23.38
N VAL A 377 13.45 -10.85 22.62
CA VAL A 377 14.45 -11.27 21.64
C VAL A 377 15.72 -11.66 22.38
N LYS A 378 16.16 -12.91 22.20
CA LYS A 378 17.47 -13.39 22.64
C LYS A 378 18.53 -13.12 21.56
N GLN A 379 18.18 -13.36 20.29
CA GLN A 379 19.07 -13.15 19.15
C GLN A 379 18.25 -13.01 17.85
N VAL A 380 18.68 -12.13 16.95
CA VAL A 380 18.18 -12.15 15.56
C VAL A 380 18.97 -13.19 14.77
N LEU A 381 18.28 -14.19 14.22
CA LEU A 381 18.89 -15.31 13.48
C LEU A 381 19.00 -15.00 11.98
N HIS A 382 18.01 -14.29 11.45
CA HIS A 382 17.93 -13.88 10.04
C HIS A 382 17.06 -12.64 9.87
N GLU A 383 17.41 -11.77 8.93
CA GLU A 383 16.58 -10.64 8.50
C GLU A 383 16.89 -10.33 7.04
N GLU A 384 15.86 -10.34 6.19
CA GLU A 384 15.96 -9.98 4.77
C GLU A 384 14.64 -9.47 4.22
N ARG A 385 14.66 -8.93 3.01
CA ARG A 385 13.47 -8.66 2.21
C ARG A 385 13.49 -9.53 0.97
N SER A 386 12.48 -10.37 0.80
CA SER A 386 12.30 -11.19 -0.39
C SER A 386 11.67 -10.36 -1.53
N LYS A 387 11.35 -11.02 -2.65
CA LYS A 387 10.56 -10.40 -3.73
C LYS A 387 9.16 -9.97 -3.25
N TYR A 388 8.63 -10.58 -2.20
CA TYR A 388 7.23 -10.46 -1.79
C TYR A 388 7.06 -9.72 -0.47
N GLN A 389 7.92 -9.95 0.52
CA GLN A 389 7.70 -9.51 1.90
C GLN A 389 9.01 -9.37 2.69
N ASP A 390 8.97 -8.67 3.82
CA ASP A 390 10.04 -8.62 4.80
C ASP A 390 10.01 -9.91 5.65
N ILE A 391 11.15 -10.60 5.78
CA ILE A 391 11.29 -11.85 6.52
C ILE A 391 12.26 -11.63 7.68
N LYS A 392 11.80 -11.92 8.90
CA LYS A 392 12.60 -11.87 10.11
C LYS A 392 12.46 -13.17 10.90
N ILE A 393 13.59 -13.71 11.33
CA ILE A 393 13.64 -14.88 12.19
C ILE A 393 14.46 -14.54 13.41
N ILE A 394 13.85 -14.73 14.59
CA ILE A 394 14.49 -14.46 15.87
C ILE A 394 14.49 -15.71 16.74
N GLN A 395 15.54 -15.87 17.55
CA GLN A 395 15.49 -16.67 18.75
C GLN A 395 14.89 -15.80 19.85
N SER A 396 13.78 -16.22 20.43
CA SER A 396 13.21 -15.58 21.61
C SER A 396 13.71 -16.24 22.91
N GLU A 397 13.55 -15.55 24.03
CA GLU A 397 13.88 -16.08 25.36
C GLU A 397 12.94 -17.19 25.82
N SER A 398 11.68 -17.19 25.36
CA SER A 398 10.62 -18.03 25.94
C SER A 398 9.69 -18.72 24.94
N HIS A 399 9.78 -18.42 23.65
CA HIS A 399 8.94 -18.97 22.59
C HIS A 399 9.74 -19.76 21.53
N GLY A 400 11.03 -20.00 21.78
CA GLY A 400 11.93 -20.66 20.83
C GLY A 400 12.20 -19.80 19.61
N VAL A 401 12.40 -20.43 18.46
CA VAL A 401 12.52 -19.73 17.17
C VAL A 401 11.16 -19.16 16.74
N VAL A 402 11.15 -17.92 16.25
CA VAL A 402 9.95 -17.19 15.82
C VAL A 402 10.15 -16.70 14.39
N LEU A 403 9.21 -17.02 13.50
CA LEU A 403 9.14 -16.48 12.14
C LEU A 403 8.18 -15.31 12.09
N ILE A 404 8.63 -14.22 11.49
CA ILE A 404 7.91 -12.96 11.36
C ILE A 404 7.94 -12.58 9.88
N LEU A 405 6.77 -12.34 9.29
CA LEU A 405 6.60 -11.83 7.92
C LEU A 405 5.89 -10.49 7.97
N ASP A 406 6.45 -9.46 7.33
CA ASP A 406 5.92 -8.08 7.33
C ASP A 406 5.56 -7.53 8.73
N GLY A 407 6.33 -7.94 9.75
CA GLY A 407 6.11 -7.53 11.14
C GLY A 407 5.03 -8.31 11.90
N ILE A 408 4.44 -9.34 11.28
CA ILE A 408 3.42 -10.22 11.86
C ILE A 408 4.05 -11.59 12.18
N ILE A 409 3.83 -12.08 13.40
CA ILE A 409 4.29 -13.41 13.85
C ILE A 409 3.49 -14.48 13.11
N GLN A 410 4.19 -15.30 12.33
CA GLN A 410 3.56 -16.41 11.61
C GLN A 410 3.53 -17.68 12.46
N CYS A 411 4.60 -17.95 13.20
CA CYS A 411 4.68 -19.09 14.10
C CYS A 411 5.77 -18.92 15.16
N THR A 412 5.63 -19.65 16.28
CA THR A 412 6.69 -19.87 17.25
C THR A 412 6.87 -21.36 17.52
N GLU A 413 8.10 -21.79 17.77
CA GLU A 413 8.40 -23.18 18.16
C GLU A 413 7.60 -23.66 19.37
N ARG A 414 7.25 -22.73 20.27
CA ARG A 414 6.56 -23.06 21.51
C ARG A 414 5.11 -23.46 21.30
N ASP A 415 4.40 -22.87 20.35
CA ASP A 415 2.94 -22.99 20.25
C ASP A 415 2.38 -23.27 18.86
N GLU A 416 3.22 -23.34 17.82
CA GLU A 416 2.77 -23.64 16.45
C GLU A 416 1.85 -24.87 16.40
N PHE A 417 2.23 -25.96 17.07
CA PHE A 417 1.49 -27.23 17.01
C PHE A 417 -0.03 -27.08 17.22
N ALA A 418 -0.51 -26.10 18.00
CA ALA A 418 -1.92 -25.84 18.17
C ALA A 418 -2.63 -25.43 16.86
N TYR A 419 -2.03 -24.52 16.08
CA TYR A 419 -2.58 -24.11 14.79
C TYR A 419 -2.38 -25.19 13.73
N GLN A 420 -1.16 -25.70 13.59
CA GLN A 420 -0.76 -26.66 12.56
C GLN A 420 -1.58 -27.96 12.66
N GLU A 421 -1.81 -28.47 13.88
CA GLU A 421 -2.63 -29.67 14.08
C GLU A 421 -4.10 -29.38 13.80
N MET A 422 -4.65 -28.25 14.26
CA MET A 422 -6.07 -27.94 14.12
C MET A 422 -6.44 -27.65 12.65
N ILE A 423 -5.68 -26.81 11.94
CA ILE A 423 -5.99 -26.49 10.54
C ILE A 423 -5.90 -27.75 9.63
N SER A 424 -5.07 -28.72 10.03
CA SER A 424 -4.89 -30.00 9.32
C SER A 424 -5.95 -31.03 9.70
N PHE A 425 -6.09 -31.36 10.98
CA PHE A 425 -6.91 -32.47 11.42
C PHE A 425 -8.41 -32.15 11.47
N LEU A 426 -8.81 -30.88 11.57
CA LEU A 426 -10.23 -30.50 11.45
C LEU A 426 -10.83 -30.98 10.10
N PRO A 427 -10.31 -30.57 8.91
CA PRO A 427 -10.87 -31.03 7.65
C PRO A 427 -10.59 -32.50 7.37
N LEU A 428 -9.39 -33.02 7.72
CA LEU A 428 -9.02 -34.40 7.43
C LEU A 428 -9.91 -35.40 8.20
N CYS A 429 -10.23 -35.11 9.46
CA CYS A 429 -11.06 -36.02 10.26
C CYS A 429 -12.55 -35.90 9.91
N CYS A 430 -13.00 -34.80 9.30
CA CYS A 430 -14.37 -34.66 8.81
C CYS A 430 -14.58 -35.29 7.43
N HIS A 431 -13.53 -35.45 6.62
CA HIS A 431 -13.61 -36.14 5.34
C HIS A 431 -13.55 -37.67 5.57
N PRO A 432 -14.43 -38.48 4.94
CA PRO A 432 -14.46 -39.93 5.20
C PRO A 432 -13.21 -40.68 4.70
N ASN A 433 -12.53 -40.17 3.68
CA ASN A 433 -11.30 -40.77 3.12
C ASN A 433 -10.44 -39.73 2.37
N PRO A 434 -9.74 -38.81 3.06
CA PRO A 434 -8.96 -37.75 2.40
C PRO A 434 -7.65 -38.31 1.84
N GLN A 435 -7.59 -38.53 0.52
CA GLN A 435 -6.41 -39.14 -0.11
C GLN A 435 -5.46 -38.10 -0.73
N ARG A 436 -6.03 -37.07 -1.38
CA ARG A 436 -5.27 -36.03 -2.06
C ARG A 436 -5.58 -34.67 -1.48
N VAL A 437 -4.57 -34.03 -0.91
CA VAL A 437 -4.69 -32.77 -0.17
C VAL A 437 -3.92 -31.67 -0.89
N LEU A 438 -4.48 -30.47 -0.99
CA LEU A 438 -3.76 -29.26 -1.40
C LEU A 438 -3.55 -28.35 -0.19
N ILE A 439 -2.35 -27.81 -0.05
CA ILE A 439 -2.00 -26.72 0.88
C ILE A 439 -1.67 -25.50 0.03
N VAL A 440 -2.35 -24.39 0.27
CA VAL A 440 -2.06 -23.08 -0.31
C VAL A 440 -1.39 -22.24 0.77
N GLY A 441 -0.16 -21.78 0.52
CA GLY A 441 0.72 -21.17 1.52
C GLY A 441 1.49 -22.19 2.35
N GLY A 442 1.59 -21.95 3.66
CA GLY A 442 2.25 -22.83 4.63
C GLY A 442 3.76 -22.99 4.43
N GLY A 443 4.45 -21.95 3.97
CA GLY A 443 5.87 -21.97 3.64
C GLY A 443 6.83 -22.43 4.75
N ASP A 444 6.37 -22.49 6.00
CA ASP A 444 7.09 -23.09 7.14
C ASP A 444 7.14 -24.62 7.12
N GLY A 445 6.20 -25.28 6.44
CA GLY A 445 6.09 -26.73 6.28
C GLY A 445 5.35 -27.47 7.40
N GLY A 446 4.84 -26.76 8.42
CA GLY A 446 4.15 -27.34 9.57
C GLY A 446 2.82 -28.01 9.21
N VAL A 447 2.02 -27.39 8.35
CA VAL A 447 0.80 -28.04 7.85
C VAL A 447 1.12 -29.29 7.04
N ALA A 448 2.16 -29.26 6.20
CA ALA A 448 2.61 -30.45 5.48
C ALA A 448 3.06 -31.56 6.43
N ARG A 449 3.78 -31.22 7.51
CA ARG A 449 4.18 -32.16 8.58
C ARG A 449 2.99 -32.84 9.22
N GLU A 450 1.89 -32.14 9.45
CA GLU A 450 0.69 -32.72 10.07
C GLU A 450 -0.15 -33.53 9.08
N VAL A 451 -0.41 -32.99 7.90
CA VAL A 451 -1.26 -33.62 6.87
C VAL A 451 -0.72 -35.02 6.48
N VAL A 452 0.60 -35.17 6.35
CA VAL A 452 1.21 -36.44 5.92
C VAL A 452 1.08 -37.57 6.95
N LYS A 453 0.83 -37.25 8.22
CA LYS A 453 0.62 -38.22 9.31
C LYS A 453 -0.72 -38.93 9.20
N HIS A 454 -1.73 -38.31 8.59
CA HIS A 454 -3.05 -38.93 8.47
C HIS A 454 -2.97 -40.18 7.56
N PRO A 455 -3.41 -41.36 8.02
CA PRO A 455 -3.15 -42.63 7.33
C PRO A 455 -3.82 -42.72 5.95
N SER A 456 -4.97 -42.06 5.77
CA SER A 456 -5.67 -42.04 4.48
C SER A 456 -5.01 -41.14 3.44
N VAL A 457 -4.16 -40.18 3.86
CA VAL A 457 -3.53 -39.23 2.94
C VAL A 457 -2.42 -39.94 2.17
N LEU A 458 -2.52 -39.94 0.84
CA LEU A 458 -1.60 -40.57 -0.09
C LEU A 458 -0.71 -39.55 -0.81
N GLU A 459 -1.26 -38.37 -1.13
CA GLU A 459 -0.56 -37.32 -1.87
C GLU A 459 -0.92 -35.95 -1.30
N VAL A 460 0.11 -35.12 -1.12
CA VAL A 460 -0.01 -33.73 -0.64
C VAL A 460 0.62 -32.82 -1.68
N HIS A 461 -0.15 -31.89 -2.20
CA HIS A 461 0.34 -30.79 -3.01
C HIS A 461 0.48 -29.57 -2.11
N GLN A 462 1.58 -28.84 -2.24
CA GLN A 462 1.73 -27.55 -1.58
C GLN A 462 2.18 -26.52 -2.60
N VAL A 463 1.56 -25.34 -2.56
CA VAL A 463 1.93 -24.18 -3.38
C VAL A 463 2.24 -23.00 -2.47
N GLU A 464 3.47 -22.49 -2.56
CA GLU A 464 3.97 -21.35 -1.79
C GLU A 464 4.51 -20.30 -2.75
N ILE A 465 4.14 -19.03 -2.54
CA ILE A 465 4.49 -17.93 -3.45
C ILE A 465 5.95 -17.49 -3.28
N ASP A 466 6.46 -17.58 -2.05
CA ASP A 466 7.77 -17.07 -1.65
C ASP A 466 8.75 -18.20 -1.33
N GLU A 467 9.63 -18.51 -2.28
CA GLU A 467 10.68 -19.52 -2.11
C GLU A 467 11.60 -19.26 -0.91
N ARG A 468 11.80 -18.00 -0.54
CA ARG A 468 12.69 -17.64 0.56
C ARG A 468 12.13 -18.06 1.91
N VAL A 469 10.81 -18.04 2.08
CA VAL A 469 10.15 -18.55 3.30
C VAL A 469 10.43 -20.05 3.46
N VAL A 470 10.35 -20.83 2.37
CA VAL A 470 10.63 -22.28 2.40
C VAL A 470 12.10 -22.55 2.74
N GLU A 471 13.02 -21.86 2.08
CA GLU A 471 14.46 -22.07 2.27
C GLU A 471 14.90 -21.72 3.69
N LEU A 472 14.44 -20.59 4.22
CA LEU A 472 14.75 -20.16 5.58
C LEU A 472 14.07 -21.04 6.63
N SER A 473 12.87 -21.54 6.37
CA SER A 473 12.21 -22.49 7.27
C SER A 473 12.96 -23.82 7.36
N LYS A 474 13.49 -24.33 6.25
CA LYS A 474 14.39 -25.52 6.29
C LYS A 474 15.64 -25.28 7.13
N GLN A 475 16.16 -24.06 7.12
CA GLN A 475 17.36 -23.71 7.86
C GLN A 475 17.10 -23.47 9.36
N TYR A 476 16.06 -22.73 9.70
CA TYR A 476 15.83 -22.21 11.06
C TYR A 476 14.62 -22.83 11.79
N LEU A 477 13.70 -23.44 11.06
CA LEU A 477 12.50 -24.11 11.58
C LEU A 477 12.46 -25.61 11.20
N PRO A 478 13.55 -26.39 11.37
CA PRO A 478 13.57 -27.80 10.93
C PRO A 478 12.50 -28.67 11.61
N PHE A 479 11.98 -28.25 12.77
CA PHE A 479 10.88 -28.91 13.48
C PHE A 479 9.51 -28.75 12.79
N MET A 480 9.36 -27.80 11.86
CA MET A 480 8.18 -27.64 10.98
C MET A 480 8.52 -28.10 9.56
N ALA A 481 9.65 -27.62 9.03
CA ALA A 481 10.07 -27.82 7.66
C ALA A 481 10.39 -29.29 7.30
N CYS A 482 10.48 -30.20 8.28
CA CYS A 482 10.54 -31.65 8.04
C CYS A 482 9.33 -32.18 7.25
N GLY A 483 8.20 -31.44 7.22
CA GLY A 483 7.07 -31.72 6.32
C GLY A 483 7.49 -31.78 4.85
N PHE A 484 8.49 -30.98 4.44
CA PHE A 484 9.01 -30.96 3.07
C PHE A 484 9.77 -32.24 2.67
N GLU A 485 10.17 -33.07 3.62
CA GLU A 485 10.91 -34.30 3.38
C GLU A 485 10.00 -35.51 3.12
N SER A 486 8.68 -35.37 3.34
CA SER A 486 7.73 -36.45 3.14
C SER A 486 7.68 -36.90 1.67
N PRO A 487 7.75 -38.22 1.38
CA PRO A 487 7.61 -38.72 0.02
C PRO A 487 6.21 -38.48 -0.58
N LYS A 488 5.22 -38.17 0.28
CA LYS A 488 3.86 -37.82 -0.12
C LYS A 488 3.76 -36.38 -0.66
N LEU A 489 4.72 -35.49 -0.36
CA LEU A 489 4.62 -34.07 -0.68
C LEU A 489 5.13 -33.76 -2.10
N ARG A 490 4.45 -32.83 -2.77
CA ARG A 490 4.84 -32.16 -4.02
C ARG A 490 4.78 -30.65 -3.81
N LEU A 491 5.94 -30.02 -3.64
CA LEU A 491 6.05 -28.57 -3.47
C LEU A 491 6.15 -27.87 -4.84
N THR A 492 5.37 -26.81 -5.01
CA THR A 492 5.42 -25.90 -6.16
C THR A 492 5.66 -24.48 -5.65
N ILE A 493 6.62 -23.76 -6.24
CA ILE A 493 6.79 -22.32 -5.98
C ILE A 493 5.94 -21.55 -6.98
N GLY A 494 4.96 -20.78 -6.50
CA GLY A 494 4.06 -20.00 -7.34
C GLY A 494 2.83 -19.47 -6.59
N ASP A 495 2.02 -18.69 -7.30
CA ASP A 495 0.77 -18.15 -6.77
C ASP A 495 -0.29 -19.26 -6.64
N GLY A 496 -0.85 -19.43 -5.44
CA GLY A 496 -1.88 -20.41 -5.15
C GLY A 496 -3.17 -20.21 -5.93
N PHE A 497 -3.54 -18.96 -6.22
CA PHE A 497 -4.72 -18.62 -7.03
C PHE A 497 -4.55 -19.12 -8.47
N GLU A 498 -3.38 -18.88 -9.08
CA GLU A 498 -3.05 -19.37 -10.43
C GLU A 498 -2.88 -20.89 -10.46
N TYR A 499 -2.30 -21.48 -9.42
CA TYR A 499 -2.18 -22.93 -9.31
C TYR A 499 -3.54 -23.62 -9.27
N MET A 500 -4.50 -23.08 -8.51
CA MET A 500 -5.84 -23.65 -8.43
C MET A 500 -6.63 -23.54 -9.74
N LYS A 501 -6.45 -22.48 -10.54
CA LYS A 501 -7.10 -22.36 -11.86
C LYS A 501 -6.78 -23.53 -12.80
N GLN A 502 -5.64 -24.19 -12.59
CA GLN A 502 -5.16 -25.30 -13.40
C GLN A 502 -5.72 -26.66 -12.94
N HIS A 503 -6.50 -26.69 -11.85
CA HIS A 503 -7.01 -27.91 -11.24
C HIS A 503 -8.53 -27.87 -11.11
N GLU A 504 -9.18 -28.98 -11.49
CA GLU A 504 -10.63 -29.15 -11.40
C GLU A 504 -10.95 -30.55 -10.89
N GLY A 505 -11.76 -30.65 -9.83
CA GLY A 505 -12.12 -31.95 -9.23
C GLY A 505 -10.91 -32.77 -8.76
N ALA A 506 -9.84 -32.12 -8.32
CA ALA A 506 -8.54 -32.74 -8.10
C ALA A 506 -8.29 -33.16 -6.65
N PHE A 507 -8.85 -32.45 -5.67
CA PHE A 507 -8.48 -32.58 -4.26
C PHE A 507 -9.65 -33.01 -3.38
N ASP A 508 -9.41 -33.91 -2.42
CA ASP A 508 -10.39 -34.30 -1.40
C ASP A 508 -10.49 -33.23 -0.30
N VAL A 509 -9.33 -32.64 0.05
CA VAL A 509 -9.23 -31.55 1.02
C VAL A 509 -8.32 -30.45 0.47
N ILE A 510 -8.73 -29.20 0.66
CA ILE A 510 -7.88 -28.03 0.44
C ILE A 510 -7.69 -27.34 1.80
N ILE A 511 -6.45 -26.95 2.11
CA ILE A 511 -6.08 -26.16 3.28
C ILE A 511 -5.47 -24.85 2.77
N THR A 512 -6.03 -23.71 3.20
CA THR A 512 -5.46 -22.39 2.93
C THR A 512 -4.80 -21.89 4.20
N ASP A 513 -3.48 -22.04 4.24
CA ASP A 513 -2.62 -21.61 5.34
C ASP A 513 -1.89 -20.33 4.94
N SER A 514 -2.64 -19.23 4.97
CA SER A 514 -2.16 -17.91 4.59
C SER A 514 -1.92 -17.02 5.80
N SER A 515 -1.08 -16.00 5.61
CA SER A 515 -1.03 -14.84 6.51
C SER A 515 -2.36 -14.08 6.51
N ASP A 516 -2.46 -13.06 7.38
CA ASP A 516 -3.55 -12.10 7.38
C ASP A 516 -3.77 -11.45 6.00
N PRO A 517 -4.97 -10.87 5.71
CA PRO A 517 -5.35 -10.33 4.40
C PRO A 517 -4.64 -9.01 4.04
N ILE A 518 -3.32 -9.01 4.10
CA ILE A 518 -2.40 -7.94 3.70
C ILE A 518 -1.41 -8.52 2.68
N GLY A 519 -1.03 -7.71 1.70
CA GLY A 519 -0.02 -8.09 0.71
C GLY A 519 -0.49 -9.27 -0.15
N PRO A 520 0.34 -10.32 -0.34
CA PRO A 520 0.05 -11.40 -1.29
C PRO A 520 -1.19 -12.23 -0.92
N ALA A 521 -1.58 -12.27 0.37
CA ALA A 521 -2.68 -13.10 0.85
C ALA A 521 -4.08 -12.47 0.63
N GLU A 522 -4.19 -11.18 0.29
CA GLU A 522 -5.48 -10.47 0.18
C GLU A 522 -6.48 -11.16 -0.78
N SER A 523 -5.97 -11.70 -1.88
CA SER A 523 -6.78 -12.37 -2.90
C SER A 523 -7.47 -13.65 -2.38
N LEU A 524 -6.92 -14.28 -1.34
CA LEU A 524 -7.39 -15.54 -0.76
C LEU A 524 -8.63 -15.37 0.13
N PHE A 525 -9.04 -14.12 0.43
CA PHE A 525 -10.20 -13.81 1.28
C PHE A 525 -11.40 -13.26 0.49
N ARG A 526 -11.32 -13.22 -0.85
CA ARG A 526 -12.38 -12.70 -1.74
C ARG A 526 -13.35 -13.82 -2.16
N GLU A 527 -14.59 -13.47 -2.52
CA GLU A 527 -15.59 -14.44 -3.03
C GLU A 527 -15.07 -15.28 -4.21
N SER A 528 -14.34 -14.65 -5.14
CA SER A 528 -13.73 -15.32 -6.30
C SER A 528 -12.78 -16.45 -5.93
N TYR A 529 -12.16 -16.40 -4.75
CA TYR A 529 -11.31 -17.47 -4.25
C TYR A 529 -12.12 -18.71 -3.93
N PHE A 530 -13.24 -18.56 -3.23
CA PHE A 530 -14.11 -19.69 -2.86
C PHE A 530 -14.76 -20.36 -4.08
N GLU A 531 -15.02 -19.61 -5.15
CA GLU A 531 -15.42 -20.18 -6.44
C GLU A 531 -14.35 -21.11 -7.02
N LEU A 532 -13.08 -20.68 -7.01
CA LEU A 532 -11.95 -21.49 -7.47
C LEU A 532 -11.73 -22.72 -6.60
N VAL A 533 -11.77 -22.56 -5.28
CA VAL A 533 -11.66 -23.68 -4.32
C VAL A 533 -12.74 -24.73 -4.60
N LYS A 534 -14.00 -24.30 -4.77
CA LYS A 534 -15.11 -25.19 -5.11
C LYS A 534 -14.86 -25.98 -6.39
N ARG A 535 -14.29 -25.35 -7.42
CA ARG A 535 -13.94 -26.02 -8.69
C ARG A 535 -12.81 -27.02 -8.52
N ALA A 536 -11.79 -26.70 -7.74
CA ALA A 536 -10.63 -27.55 -7.51
C ALA A 536 -10.93 -28.78 -6.63
N LEU A 537 -11.95 -28.70 -5.76
CA LEU A 537 -12.40 -29.80 -4.92
C LEU A 537 -13.14 -30.90 -5.71
N LYS A 538 -12.90 -32.16 -5.33
CA LYS A 538 -13.70 -33.31 -5.73
C LYS A 538 -15.13 -33.22 -5.16
N PRO A 539 -16.09 -34.00 -5.69
CA PRO A 539 -17.38 -34.17 -5.03
C PRO A 539 -17.21 -34.55 -3.56
N ASN A 540 -17.97 -33.90 -2.67
CA ASN A 540 -17.88 -34.01 -1.21
C ASN A 540 -16.60 -33.47 -0.56
N GLY A 541 -15.76 -32.77 -1.32
CA GLY A 541 -14.51 -32.21 -0.81
C GLY A 541 -14.72 -31.11 0.24
N ILE A 542 -13.69 -30.92 1.07
CA ILE A 542 -13.70 -29.99 2.21
C ILE A 542 -12.60 -28.93 2.05
N ILE A 543 -12.91 -27.68 2.36
CA ILE A 543 -11.94 -26.59 2.55
C ILE A 543 -11.80 -26.27 4.04
N CYS A 544 -10.57 -26.02 4.47
CA CYS A 544 -10.24 -25.36 5.73
C CYS A 544 -9.33 -24.17 5.43
N SER A 545 -9.69 -22.97 5.87
CA SER A 545 -8.87 -21.77 5.70
C SER A 545 -8.64 -21.12 7.06
N GLN A 546 -7.48 -20.47 7.25
CA GLN A 546 -7.33 -19.45 8.29
C GLN A 546 -8.51 -18.46 8.18
N GLY A 547 -9.07 -18.08 9.33
CA GLY A 547 -10.28 -17.25 9.38
C GLY A 547 -10.26 -16.09 10.36
N GLY A 548 -9.07 -15.63 10.75
CA GLY A 548 -8.89 -14.49 11.66
C GLY A 548 -9.48 -14.73 13.06
N SER A 549 -9.82 -13.65 13.76
CA SER A 549 -10.38 -13.70 15.12
C SER A 549 -11.59 -12.79 15.24
N PHE A 550 -12.72 -13.34 15.70
CA PHE A 550 -13.94 -12.56 15.99
C PHE A 550 -13.77 -11.57 17.14
N TRP A 551 -12.71 -11.69 17.96
CA TRP A 551 -12.40 -10.69 18.99
C TRP A 551 -11.90 -9.39 18.39
N LEU A 552 -11.30 -9.44 17.21
CA LEU A 552 -10.84 -8.27 16.46
C LEU A 552 -11.98 -7.69 15.63
N ASP A 553 -12.53 -8.50 14.71
CA ASP A 553 -13.61 -8.08 13.83
C ASP A 553 -14.57 -9.22 13.48
N ALA A 554 -15.59 -9.41 14.31
CA ALA A 554 -16.66 -10.38 14.03
C ALA A 554 -17.46 -10.06 12.75
N GLY A 555 -17.48 -8.79 12.31
CA GLY A 555 -18.17 -8.36 11.09
C GLY A 555 -17.47 -8.87 9.85
N HIS A 556 -16.15 -8.70 9.79
CA HIS A 556 -15.29 -9.22 8.71
C HIS A 556 -15.30 -10.76 8.68
N VAL A 557 -15.18 -11.42 9.84
CA VAL A 557 -15.28 -12.89 9.92
C VAL A 557 -16.63 -13.39 9.38
N ARG A 558 -17.73 -12.69 9.68
CA ARG A 558 -19.06 -13.02 9.14
C ARG A 558 -19.12 -12.81 7.63
N GLU A 559 -18.57 -11.71 7.13
CA GLU A 559 -18.56 -11.41 5.69
C GLU A 559 -17.85 -12.51 4.90
N THR A 560 -16.69 -12.96 5.37
CA THR A 560 -15.95 -14.07 4.74
C THR A 560 -16.70 -15.40 4.83
N LEU A 561 -17.37 -15.67 5.96
CA LEU A 561 -18.30 -16.81 6.06
C LEU A 561 -19.44 -16.72 5.03
N ASP A 562 -19.99 -15.53 4.80
CA ASP A 562 -21.06 -15.32 3.84
C ASP A 562 -20.59 -15.54 2.40
N TYR A 563 -19.37 -15.12 2.05
CA TYR A 563 -18.76 -15.49 0.77
C TYR A 563 -18.66 -17.00 0.62
N CYS A 564 -18.17 -17.71 1.64
CA CYS A 564 -18.07 -19.17 1.62
C CYS A 564 -19.46 -19.84 1.49
N ARG A 565 -20.49 -19.34 2.18
CA ARG A 565 -21.87 -19.87 2.14
C ARG A 565 -22.52 -19.79 0.77
N LYS A 566 -22.10 -18.86 -0.10
CA LYS A 566 -22.58 -18.80 -1.49
C LYS A 566 -22.13 -19.99 -2.33
N HIS A 567 -20.99 -20.60 -1.99
CA HIS A 567 -20.37 -21.67 -2.77
C HIS A 567 -20.58 -23.05 -2.16
N PHE A 568 -20.65 -23.15 -0.84
CA PHE A 568 -20.70 -24.41 -0.10
C PHE A 568 -22.02 -24.60 0.66
N PRO A 569 -22.70 -25.76 0.54
CA PRO A 569 -23.95 -26.04 1.26
C PRO A 569 -23.76 -26.15 2.78
N ARG A 570 -22.55 -26.47 3.25
CA ARG A 570 -22.24 -26.59 4.67
C ARG A 570 -21.01 -25.77 5.00
N VAL A 571 -21.17 -24.80 5.91
CA VAL A 571 -20.10 -23.89 6.35
C VAL A 571 -20.17 -23.73 7.87
N THR A 572 -19.01 -23.70 8.53
CA THR A 572 -18.89 -23.42 9.95
C THR A 572 -17.59 -22.69 10.28
N TYR A 573 -17.42 -22.35 11.55
CA TYR A 573 -16.24 -21.67 12.09
C TYR A 573 -15.70 -22.45 13.29
N GLY A 574 -14.46 -22.91 13.19
CA GLY A 574 -13.71 -23.56 14.28
C GLY A 574 -12.72 -22.61 14.94
N LEU A 575 -12.13 -23.01 16.07
CA LEU A 575 -11.16 -22.24 16.84
C LEU A 575 -9.96 -23.09 17.30
N ALA A 576 -8.81 -22.45 17.42
CA ALA A 576 -7.67 -22.94 18.19
C ALA A 576 -7.13 -21.83 19.09
N ALA A 577 -6.67 -22.21 20.28
CA ALA A 577 -5.94 -21.32 21.17
C ALA A 577 -4.46 -21.32 20.79
N VAL A 578 -3.96 -20.18 20.33
CA VAL A 578 -2.58 -19.97 19.86
C VAL A 578 -2.07 -18.70 20.55
N PRO A 579 -1.36 -18.82 21.68
CA PRO A 579 -0.99 -17.68 22.52
C PRO A 579 -0.26 -16.55 21.80
N SER A 580 0.60 -16.88 20.82
CA SER A 580 1.37 -15.89 20.07
C SER A 580 0.60 -15.15 18.97
N TYR A 581 -0.61 -15.58 18.63
CA TYR A 581 -1.46 -14.87 17.67
C TYR A 581 -2.28 -13.75 18.33
N PRO A 582 -2.68 -12.72 17.57
CA PRO A 582 -3.54 -11.65 18.06
C PRO A 582 -4.76 -12.20 18.80
N THR A 583 -5.02 -11.70 20.01
CA THR A 583 -6.10 -12.16 20.92
C THR A 583 -5.90 -13.55 21.56
N GLY A 584 -4.76 -14.21 21.32
CA GLY A 584 -4.39 -15.51 21.90
C GLY A 584 -5.13 -16.71 21.31
N GLN A 585 -5.84 -16.50 20.20
CA GLN A 585 -6.59 -17.52 19.48
C GLN A 585 -6.80 -17.12 18.02
N ILE A 586 -7.12 -18.09 17.20
CA ILE A 586 -7.47 -17.89 15.79
C ILE A 586 -8.57 -18.87 15.40
N GLY A 587 -9.33 -18.54 14.37
CA GLY A 587 -10.34 -19.43 13.84
C GLY A 587 -10.09 -19.91 12.44
N PHE A 588 -10.96 -20.83 12.04
CA PHE A 588 -10.88 -21.53 10.77
C PHE A 588 -12.25 -21.50 10.10
N PHE A 589 -12.30 -21.04 8.85
CA PHE A 589 -13.47 -21.25 8.00
C PHE A 589 -13.40 -22.67 7.45
N ILE A 590 -14.44 -23.46 7.72
CA ILE A 590 -14.49 -24.85 7.27
C ILE A 590 -15.79 -25.07 6.51
N ALA A 591 -15.67 -25.60 5.29
CA ALA A 591 -16.82 -25.81 4.43
C ALA A 591 -16.72 -27.09 3.59
N SER A 592 -17.87 -27.66 3.26
CA SER A 592 -17.99 -28.94 2.56
C SER A 592 -18.96 -28.82 1.40
N LEU A 593 -18.63 -29.49 0.29
CA LEU A 593 -19.55 -29.69 -0.83
C LEU A 593 -20.63 -30.74 -0.52
N ASN A 594 -20.44 -31.55 0.52
CA ASN A 594 -21.45 -32.47 1.01
C ASN A 594 -22.36 -31.78 2.04
N PRO A 595 -23.68 -31.63 1.77
CA PRO A 595 -24.60 -30.98 2.70
C PRO A 595 -24.75 -31.74 4.03
N GLU A 596 -24.48 -33.05 4.04
CA GLU A 596 -24.61 -33.92 5.22
C GLU A 596 -23.37 -33.93 6.13
N THR A 597 -22.32 -33.16 5.80
CA THR A 597 -21.11 -33.09 6.64
C THR A 597 -21.42 -32.47 8.00
N ASP A 598 -21.20 -33.24 9.07
CA ASP A 598 -21.13 -32.70 10.43
C ASP A 598 -19.69 -32.39 10.80
N PHE A 599 -19.36 -31.10 10.86
CA PHE A 599 -18.04 -30.65 11.27
C PHE A 599 -17.79 -30.79 12.77
N ARG A 600 -18.82 -30.91 13.60
CA ARG A 600 -18.62 -31.05 15.04
C ARG A 600 -18.21 -32.47 15.41
N GLU A 601 -18.69 -33.45 14.65
CA GLU A 601 -18.46 -34.86 14.91
C GLU A 601 -17.53 -35.45 13.84
N PRO A 602 -16.23 -35.65 14.14
CA PRO A 602 -15.29 -36.13 13.15
C PRO A 602 -15.65 -37.55 12.69
N SER A 603 -15.62 -37.78 11.37
CA SER A 603 -15.81 -39.09 10.75
C SER A 603 -14.71 -40.07 11.15
N ARG A 604 -13.47 -39.58 11.27
CA ARG A 604 -12.32 -40.32 11.80
C ARG A 604 -12.02 -39.84 13.22
N LYS A 605 -12.14 -40.75 14.19
CA LYS A 605 -11.74 -40.54 15.58
C LYS A 605 -10.44 -41.28 15.82
N PHE A 606 -9.54 -40.63 16.52
CA PHE A 606 -8.30 -41.25 16.98
C PHE A 606 -8.43 -41.53 18.47
N GLU A 607 -8.05 -42.74 18.87
CA GLU A 607 -7.87 -43.09 20.28
C GLU A 607 -6.60 -42.40 20.80
N ASP A 608 -6.50 -42.19 22.12
CA ASP A 608 -5.34 -41.51 22.74
C ASP A 608 -4.01 -42.15 22.33
N THR A 609 -3.97 -43.49 22.24
CA THR A 609 -2.76 -44.20 21.78
C THR A 609 -2.37 -43.91 20.32
N GLU A 610 -3.34 -43.63 19.45
CA GLU A 610 -3.07 -43.23 18.05
C GLU A 610 -2.62 -41.76 18.02
N ILE A 611 -3.23 -40.89 18.82
CA ILE A 611 -2.82 -39.49 18.99
C ILE A 611 -1.36 -39.41 19.44
N ASP A 612 -0.98 -40.20 20.45
CA ASP A 612 0.40 -40.31 20.94
C ASP A 612 1.37 -40.82 19.85
N GLN A 613 0.95 -41.83 19.07
CA GLN A 613 1.75 -42.36 17.96
C GLN A 613 1.96 -41.35 16.82
N LEU A 614 0.96 -40.50 16.57
CA LEU A 614 1.04 -39.40 15.61
C LEU A 614 1.83 -38.19 16.17
N GLY A 615 2.13 -38.20 17.47
CA GLY A 615 2.86 -37.12 18.15
C GLY A 615 2.07 -35.82 18.19
N LEU A 616 0.74 -35.89 18.27
CA LEU A 616 -0.12 -34.73 18.38
C LEU A 616 -0.11 -34.20 19.82
N ARG A 617 -0.08 -32.89 19.99
CA ARG A 617 0.09 -32.20 21.27
C ARG A 617 -1.13 -31.35 21.64
N TYR A 618 -1.98 -31.01 20.68
CA TYR A 618 -3.17 -30.20 20.86
C TYR A 618 -4.45 -30.91 20.40
N TYR A 619 -4.44 -31.48 19.20
CA TYR A 619 -5.62 -32.09 18.62
C TYR A 619 -5.98 -33.40 19.33
N THR A 620 -7.23 -33.46 19.78
CA THR A 620 -7.91 -34.70 20.19
C THR A 620 -9.32 -34.70 19.62
N THR A 621 -9.99 -35.85 19.63
CA THR A 621 -11.41 -35.93 19.22
C THR A 621 -12.31 -34.98 20.03
N ASP A 622 -12.00 -34.76 21.31
CA ASP A 622 -12.78 -33.86 22.16
C ASP A 622 -12.42 -32.38 21.94
N VAL A 623 -11.14 -32.07 21.70
CA VAL A 623 -10.71 -30.72 21.30
C VAL A 623 -11.33 -30.34 19.95
N HIS A 624 -11.41 -31.27 19.00
CA HIS A 624 -12.12 -31.09 17.72
C HIS A 624 -13.57 -30.64 17.96
N ARG A 625 -14.34 -31.39 18.76
CA ARG A 625 -15.74 -31.04 19.09
C ARG A 625 -15.83 -29.66 19.75
N ALA A 626 -14.94 -29.39 20.70
CA ALA A 626 -14.92 -28.14 21.45
C ALA A 626 -14.61 -26.92 20.56
N ALA A 627 -13.79 -27.07 19.52
CA ALA A 627 -13.40 -26.00 18.60
C ALA A 627 -14.60 -25.31 17.92
N PHE A 628 -15.73 -26.00 17.78
CA PHE A 628 -16.96 -25.47 17.18
C PHE A 628 -17.98 -24.92 18.20
N THR A 629 -17.58 -24.84 19.47
CA THR A 629 -18.38 -24.29 20.58
C THR A 629 -17.97 -22.84 20.83
N LEU A 630 -18.63 -21.92 20.12
CA LEU A 630 -18.29 -20.49 20.17
C LEU A 630 -18.88 -19.79 21.41
N PRO A 631 -18.21 -18.74 21.93
CA PRO A 631 -18.80 -17.83 22.91
C PRO A 631 -20.14 -17.27 22.43
N ARG A 632 -21.08 -17.01 23.35
CA ARG A 632 -22.46 -16.64 23.00
C ARG A 632 -22.55 -15.43 22.06
N PHE A 633 -21.71 -14.41 22.26
CA PHE A 633 -21.73 -13.21 21.42
C PHE A 633 -21.23 -13.51 20.00
N ALA A 634 -20.16 -14.30 19.86
CA ALA A 634 -19.62 -14.71 18.57
C ALA A 634 -20.60 -15.62 17.82
N ALA A 635 -21.20 -16.60 18.52
CA ALA A 635 -22.23 -17.45 17.94
C ALA A 635 -23.40 -16.65 17.36
N LYS A 636 -23.86 -15.61 18.08
CA LYS A 636 -24.91 -14.68 17.62
C LYS A 636 -24.46 -13.82 16.43
N ALA A 637 -23.21 -13.37 16.42
CA ALA A 637 -22.69 -12.53 15.35
C ALA A 637 -22.48 -13.30 14.04
N LEU A 638 -21.97 -14.53 14.11
CA LEU A 638 -21.60 -15.32 12.93
C LEU A 638 -22.76 -16.16 12.37
N ASN A 639 -23.77 -16.46 13.19
CA ASN A 639 -24.99 -17.18 12.79
C ASN A 639 -26.24 -16.44 13.28
N PRO A 640 -26.55 -15.26 12.71
CA PRO A 640 -27.65 -14.40 13.17
C PRO A 640 -29.05 -14.98 12.94
#